data_AF-A0AAW9XBI2-F1
#
_entry.id   AF-A0AAW9XBI2-F1
#
_cell.length_a   1.000
_cell.length_b   1.000
_cell.length_c   1.000
_cell.angle_alpha   90.00
_cell.angle_beta   90.00
_cell.angle_gamma   90.00
#
_symmetry.space_group_name_H-M   'P 1'
#
loop_
_entity.id
_entity.type
_entity.pdbx_description
1 polymer ?
#
loop_
_entity_poly.entity_id
_entity_poly.type
_entity_poly.pdbx_seq_one_letter_code
_entity_poly.pdbx_strand_id
1 'polypeptide(L)'
;MKKIKNLNFFSNKTTKIIVAISFLSFSATLATAIPLGVWSYNRSYFKKLNEKPETLSISQGENPFTNNLAEFFDNLVVRENFKELSASTALELAKSKIYNLDLLSLVDFTKLYHKKYQISYDLTNAKASGSSIKGLVLFIKIEGQRQIFSKAVEIKGFSEQPENKNLSEFEIDETKSSIVIPNKSVLSFVEFSQSLQFKFNEAKKLEKQSFCAFEKALTELGGSYNLVNRLGLPSFVREGQILEPKLVGDNLDFSSNNNRNYLNFIFENEGRKTNIQLEIKGVTSDFEIKNEIINWIKNQLEDKIKPKSDIQTKLLNQDLSLATAFYSEQSKSIKDSISTSQNFENLFDYVQREYILNTTKFDNYIINLNFKIKKNEEINDQDRVNLLKDSKVRLDLIVNVTKNFNKKIIKILNFKFDWDLMPDLNRFSRIFAKTLPEAKTEVFSITKADNWNAISSKKLVEIINNVKEFAKELNPEVPEPKLVGQLYLLDFGRKATEIEETAYKNELIQIAKNLKTQITKAQTFAEEQSQNESKNGKALGKIIWKALNLQRNLTSYDIRSDLILQNKNDEFILEFSLISNKNNTKLASTKIRISGVVNSAHSSFDVAAKFYPTFFLDGKASFLKQTNKTRYEIKDLSDNNLKFETIDTQRNTVTQRS
;
A
#
# COMPACT_ATOMS: atom_id res chain seq x y z
N MET A 1 -51.14 52.04 55.62
CA MET A 1 -51.26 51.28 54.36
C MET A 1 -49.86 50.91 53.88
N LYS A 2 -49.64 49.61 53.60
CA LYS A 2 -48.75 48.96 52.60
C LYS A 2 -47.30 49.47 52.42
N LYS A 3 -46.26 48.67 52.16
CA LYS A 3 -45.88 47.24 52.26
C LYS A 3 -44.47 47.18 51.59
N ILE A 4 -43.51 46.48 52.23
CA ILE A 4 -42.50 45.55 51.64
C ILE A 4 -41.49 46.14 50.60
N LYS A 5 -40.21 46.36 50.93
CA LYS A 5 -39.02 45.46 51.04
C LYS A 5 -38.54 44.76 49.74
N ASN A 6 -37.28 45.08 49.40
CA ASN A 6 -36.21 44.31 48.72
C ASN A 6 -36.44 43.65 47.35
N LEU A 7 -35.65 44.11 46.37
CA LEU A 7 -35.11 43.28 45.29
C LEU A 7 -33.67 43.74 45.01
N ASN A 8 -32.71 42.87 45.36
CA ASN A 8 -31.30 43.05 45.04
C ASN A 8 -31.03 42.64 43.59
N PHE A 9 -30.13 43.43 42.98
CA PHE A 9 -29.48 43.26 41.69
C PHE A 9 -29.07 41.81 41.37
N PHE A 10 -29.35 41.38 40.14
CA PHE A 10 -28.37 40.65 39.33
C PHE A 10 -28.34 41.20 37.90
N SER A 11 -27.13 41.59 37.52
CA SER A 11 -26.74 42.24 36.28
C SER A 11 -26.75 41.25 35.11
N ASN A 12 -27.38 41.68 34.01
CA ASN A 12 -27.27 41.09 32.69
C ASN A 12 -25.82 41.16 32.20
N LYS A 13 -25.15 40.02 32.06
CA LYS A 13 -24.04 39.86 31.11
C LYS A 13 -24.45 38.86 30.03
N THR A 14 -24.66 39.40 28.83
CA THR A 14 -24.76 38.66 27.58
C THR A 14 -23.45 37.93 27.30
N THR A 15 -23.42 36.61 27.50
CA THR A 15 -22.34 35.76 26.99
C THR A 15 -22.59 35.53 25.50
N LYS A 16 -21.73 36.07 24.65
CA LYS A 16 -21.72 35.80 23.20
C LYS A 16 -21.43 34.31 23.00
N ILE A 17 -22.43 33.54 22.60
CA ILE A 17 -22.27 32.19 22.09
C ILE A 17 -21.78 32.33 20.64
N ILE A 18 -20.55 31.90 20.37
CA ILE A 18 -20.02 31.78 19.01
C ILE A 18 -20.73 30.59 18.36
N VAL A 19 -21.71 30.91 17.51
CA VAL A 19 -22.44 29.96 16.68
C VAL A 19 -21.62 29.73 15.42
N ALA A 20 -20.87 28.63 15.37
CA ALA A 20 -20.29 28.12 14.13
C ALA A 20 -21.26 27.11 13.50
N ILE A 21 -22.28 27.64 12.82
CA ILE A 21 -23.12 26.87 11.90
C ILE A 21 -22.28 26.56 10.66
N SER A 22 -22.08 25.29 10.33
CA SER A 22 -21.74 24.89 8.97
C SER A 22 -22.56 23.67 8.54
N PHE A 23 -23.63 23.99 7.80
CA PHE A 23 -24.29 23.26 6.71
C PHE A 23 -24.24 21.73 6.73
N LEU A 24 -25.34 21.13 7.19
CA LEU A 24 -25.76 19.77 6.82
C LEU A 24 -26.42 19.81 5.44
N SER A 25 -25.80 19.14 4.46
CA SER A 25 -26.53 18.61 3.30
C SER A 25 -26.79 17.13 3.54
N PHE A 26 -28.06 16.78 3.38
CA PHE A 26 -28.65 15.48 3.62
C PHE A 26 -28.27 14.50 2.48
N SER A 27 -27.63 13.39 2.80
CA SER A 27 -27.77 12.15 2.01
C SER A 27 -27.27 10.92 2.77
N ALA A 28 -28.21 10.04 3.09
CA ALA A 28 -28.10 8.58 3.25
C ALA A 28 -26.73 7.99 3.60
N THR A 29 -26.44 7.86 4.91
CA THR A 29 -25.94 6.63 5.55
C THR A 29 -25.95 6.86 7.06
N LEU A 30 -26.63 5.99 7.80
CA LEU A 30 -26.72 6.00 9.27
C LEU A 30 -25.34 5.68 9.89
N ALA A 31 -24.49 6.69 10.04
CA ALA A 31 -23.32 6.69 10.93
C ALA A 31 -22.68 8.10 10.94
N THR A 32 -23.33 9.08 11.57
CA THR A 32 -22.68 10.38 11.80
C THR A 32 -22.86 10.78 13.25
N ALA A 33 -21.75 10.76 13.99
CA ALA A 33 -21.61 11.33 15.32
C ALA A 33 -22.26 12.72 15.37
N ILE A 34 -23.15 12.93 16.34
CA ILE A 34 -23.91 14.17 16.50
C ILE A 34 -23.02 15.18 17.25
N PRO A 35 -22.66 16.33 16.67
CA PRO A 35 -21.97 17.38 17.40
C PRO A 35 -22.97 18.18 18.26
N LEU A 36 -22.73 18.19 19.57
CA LEU A 36 -23.00 19.27 20.54
C LEU A 36 -24.13 20.28 20.25
N GLY A 37 -25.37 19.80 20.03
CA GLY A 37 -26.58 20.64 19.91
C GLY A 37 -27.70 20.33 20.93
N VAL A 38 -27.47 19.40 21.86
CA VAL A 38 -28.55 18.71 22.60
C VAL A 38 -28.99 19.43 23.89
N TRP A 39 -28.19 20.36 24.42
CA TRP A 39 -28.50 21.00 25.71
C TRP A 39 -29.81 21.83 25.68
N SER A 40 -30.14 22.46 24.55
CA SER A 40 -31.39 23.22 24.37
C SER A 40 -32.60 22.32 24.08
N TYR A 41 -32.42 21.23 23.33
CA TYR A 41 -33.49 20.27 23.05
C TYR A 41 -33.92 19.52 24.32
N ASN A 42 -32.96 19.11 25.16
CA ASN A 42 -33.24 18.44 26.44
C ASN A 42 -33.99 19.33 27.42
N ARG A 43 -33.66 20.63 27.49
CA ARG A 43 -34.43 21.57 28.31
C ARG A 43 -35.86 21.74 27.79
N SER A 44 -36.15 21.48 26.52
CA SER A 44 -37.51 21.56 25.97
C SER A 44 -38.26 20.23 26.10
N TYR A 45 -37.60 19.10 25.86
CA TYR A 45 -38.21 17.77 25.87
C TYR A 45 -38.50 17.29 27.31
N PHE A 46 -37.54 17.44 28.22
CA PHE A 46 -37.74 17.05 29.63
C PHE A 46 -38.55 18.07 30.43
N LYS A 47 -38.61 19.33 30.00
CA LYS A 47 -39.55 20.31 30.58
C LYS A 47 -41.00 20.02 30.20
N LYS A 48 -41.24 19.36 29.05
CA LYS A 48 -42.55 18.82 28.67
C LYS A 48 -42.94 17.56 29.46
N LEU A 49 -41.97 16.69 29.78
CA LEU A 49 -42.22 15.48 30.61
C LEU A 49 -42.38 15.79 32.11
N ASN A 50 -41.85 16.93 32.57
CA ASN A 50 -41.99 17.43 33.94
C ASN A 50 -43.12 18.47 34.10
N GLU A 51 -44.04 18.58 33.14
CA GLU A 51 -45.25 19.37 33.35
C GLU A 51 -46.05 18.73 34.49
N LYS A 52 -46.29 19.50 35.56
CA LYS A 52 -47.13 19.04 36.67
C LYS A 52 -48.51 18.67 36.10
N PRO A 53 -49.08 17.52 36.50
CA PRO A 53 -50.38 17.10 36.00
C PRO A 53 -51.40 18.21 36.20
N GLU A 54 -52.06 18.59 35.11
CA GLU A 54 -53.02 19.68 35.06
C GLU A 54 -54.24 19.32 35.93
N THR A 55 -54.46 20.11 36.99
CA THR A 55 -55.63 19.98 37.85
C THR A 55 -56.81 20.74 37.24
N LEU A 56 -57.85 20.01 36.84
CA LEU A 56 -59.15 20.53 36.41
C LEU A 56 -60.29 19.92 37.25
N SER A 57 -61.43 20.59 37.33
CA SER A 57 -62.57 20.42 38.27
C SER A 57 -63.93 20.49 37.52
N ILE A 58 -65.11 19.94 37.89
CA ILE A 58 -65.70 18.87 38.73
C ILE A 58 -67.16 18.65 38.21
N SER A 59 -67.66 17.40 38.03
CA SER A 59 -69.02 16.91 38.47
C SER A 59 -69.21 15.37 38.25
N GLN A 60 -70.14 14.71 38.97
CA GLN A 60 -70.17 13.28 39.40
C GLN A 60 -70.50 12.16 38.36
N GLY A 61 -69.92 10.95 38.53
CA GLY A 61 -70.60 9.64 38.38
C GLY A 61 -69.74 8.39 37.96
N GLU A 62 -69.84 7.26 38.70
CA GLU A 62 -69.40 5.84 38.43
C GLU A 62 -67.96 5.33 38.74
N ASN A 63 -67.84 4.16 39.40
CA ASN A 63 -66.57 3.46 39.66
C ASN A 63 -65.93 2.96 38.33
N PRO A 64 -64.74 3.45 37.96
CA PRO A 64 -64.11 3.18 36.66
C PRO A 64 -63.56 1.76 36.52
N PHE A 65 -63.42 1.00 37.62
CA PHE A 65 -62.97 -0.40 37.59
C PHE A 65 -64.12 -1.40 37.40
N THR A 66 -65.35 -0.92 37.26
CA THR A 66 -66.55 -1.72 37.01
C THR A 66 -67.17 -1.35 35.65
N ASN A 67 -68.02 -2.22 35.07
CA ASN A 67 -68.56 -2.13 33.70
C ASN A 67 -67.50 -2.35 32.58
N ASN A 68 -67.80 -1.96 31.31
CA ASN A 68 -67.02 -2.16 30.06
C ASN A 68 -65.53 -1.75 30.06
N LEU A 69 -64.99 -1.26 31.19
CA LEU A 69 -63.58 -0.90 31.40
C LEU A 69 -62.82 -1.91 32.29
N ALA A 70 -63.51 -2.84 32.96
CA ALA A 70 -62.85 -3.86 33.80
C ALA A 70 -61.83 -4.68 33.00
N GLU A 71 -62.21 -5.13 31.80
CA GLU A 71 -61.36 -5.88 30.88
C GLU A 71 -60.12 -5.06 30.44
N PHE A 72 -60.25 -3.73 30.32
CA PHE A 72 -59.12 -2.87 29.99
C PHE A 72 -58.06 -2.85 31.12
N PHE A 73 -58.49 -2.71 32.38
CA PHE A 73 -57.57 -2.70 33.52
C PHE A 73 -56.99 -4.08 33.86
N ASP A 74 -57.65 -5.16 33.45
CA ASP A 74 -57.15 -6.53 33.59
C ASP A 74 -56.16 -6.93 32.46
N ASN A 75 -56.16 -6.18 31.35
CA ASN A 75 -55.28 -6.36 30.20
C ASN A 75 -54.58 -5.04 29.79
N LEU A 76 -53.87 -4.42 30.73
CA LEU A 76 -52.97 -3.32 30.40
C LEU A 76 -51.76 -3.88 29.64
N VAL A 77 -51.59 -3.46 28.39
CA VAL A 77 -50.48 -3.89 27.52
C VAL A 77 -49.63 -2.69 27.14
N VAL A 78 -48.31 -2.89 27.17
CA VAL A 78 -47.32 -1.90 26.73
C VAL A 78 -47.49 -1.59 25.23
N ARG A 79 -47.39 -0.32 24.85
CA ARG A 79 -47.46 0.10 23.44
C ARG A 79 -46.35 -0.54 22.61
N GLU A 80 -46.60 -0.75 21.32
CA GLU A 80 -45.65 -1.39 20.37
C GLU A 80 -44.24 -0.81 20.45
N ASN A 81 -44.11 0.52 20.53
CA ASN A 81 -42.83 1.23 20.57
C ASN A 81 -42.01 1.01 21.86
N PHE A 82 -42.57 0.36 22.87
CA PHE A 82 -41.91 0.04 24.13
C PHE A 82 -41.82 -1.46 24.41
N LYS A 83 -42.25 -2.33 23.48
CA LYS A 83 -42.22 -3.79 23.67
C LYS A 83 -40.83 -4.38 23.84
N GLU A 84 -39.79 -3.70 23.34
CA GLU A 84 -38.40 -4.13 23.51
C GLU A 84 -37.86 -3.88 24.94
N LEU A 85 -38.53 -3.04 25.74
CA LEU A 85 -38.16 -2.78 27.14
C LEU A 85 -38.55 -3.98 28.00
N SER A 86 -37.67 -4.45 28.88
CA SER A 86 -38.01 -5.51 29.85
C SER A 86 -38.78 -4.94 31.04
N ALA A 87 -39.63 -5.77 31.64
CA ALA A 87 -40.44 -5.37 32.80
C ALA A 87 -39.56 -4.97 34.00
N SER A 88 -38.42 -5.64 34.19
CA SER A 88 -37.47 -5.31 35.27
C SER A 88 -36.86 -3.92 35.07
N THR A 89 -36.42 -3.61 33.85
CA THR A 89 -35.78 -2.33 33.56
C THR A 89 -36.78 -1.19 33.61
N ALA A 90 -37.99 -1.37 33.08
CA ALA A 90 -39.07 -0.38 33.20
C ALA A 90 -39.41 -0.07 34.66
N LEU A 91 -39.51 -1.09 35.52
CA LEU A 91 -39.79 -0.93 36.94
C LEU A 91 -38.65 -0.20 37.68
N GLU A 92 -37.40 -0.52 37.40
CA GLU A 92 -36.24 0.16 37.99
C GLU A 92 -36.16 1.63 37.53
N LEU A 93 -36.41 1.91 36.25
CA LEU A 93 -36.49 3.28 35.72
C LEU A 93 -37.61 4.10 36.37
N ALA A 94 -38.73 3.46 36.70
CA ALA A 94 -39.86 4.11 37.37
C ALA A 94 -39.58 4.37 38.87
N LYS A 95 -38.76 3.53 39.51
CA LYS A 95 -38.34 3.71 40.92
C LYS A 95 -37.17 4.66 41.10
N SER A 96 -36.36 4.88 40.07
CA SER A 96 -35.21 5.78 40.12
C SER A 96 -35.63 7.23 40.28
N LYS A 97 -34.93 7.95 41.17
CA LYS A 97 -35.16 9.38 41.41
C LYS A 97 -34.66 10.26 40.27
N ILE A 98 -33.72 9.75 39.46
CA ILE A 98 -33.13 10.45 38.32
C ILE A 98 -34.02 10.32 37.09
N TYR A 99 -34.52 9.11 36.82
CA TYR A 99 -35.29 8.85 35.61
C TYR A 99 -36.79 9.14 35.77
N ASN A 100 -37.36 8.81 36.94
CA ASN A 100 -38.78 8.95 37.26
C ASN A 100 -39.70 8.55 36.08
N LEU A 101 -39.43 7.40 35.46
CA LEU A 101 -40.22 6.95 34.31
C LEU A 101 -41.68 6.79 34.72
N ASP A 102 -42.57 7.56 34.10
CA ASP A 102 -44.00 7.38 34.26
C ASP A 102 -44.44 6.09 33.55
N LEU A 103 -44.73 5.03 34.31
CA LEU A 103 -45.20 3.76 33.74
C LEU A 103 -46.52 3.92 32.99
N LEU A 104 -47.31 4.95 33.30
CA LEU A 104 -48.56 5.21 32.58
C LEU A 104 -48.30 5.68 31.15
N SER A 105 -47.15 6.31 30.89
CA SER A 105 -46.77 6.73 29.53
C SER A 105 -46.56 5.53 28.59
N LEU A 106 -46.28 4.34 29.13
CA LEU A 106 -46.01 3.12 28.38
C LEU A 106 -47.27 2.40 27.91
N VAL A 107 -48.44 2.76 28.44
CA VAL A 107 -49.72 2.09 28.19
C VAL A 107 -50.63 3.02 27.38
N ASP A 108 -51.44 2.43 26.49
CA ASP A 108 -52.43 3.21 25.74
C ASP A 108 -53.69 3.46 26.56
N PHE A 109 -53.78 4.66 27.13
CA PHE A 109 -54.94 5.11 27.89
C PHE A 109 -55.97 5.89 27.05
N THR A 110 -55.87 5.92 25.70
CA THR A 110 -56.86 6.61 24.83
C THR A 110 -58.30 6.20 25.15
N LYS A 111 -58.54 4.93 25.50
CA LYS A 111 -59.86 4.43 25.94
C LYS A 111 -60.43 5.13 27.19
N LEU A 112 -59.60 5.81 27.98
CA LEU A 112 -59.99 6.54 29.19
C LEU A 112 -60.14 8.06 28.99
N TYR A 113 -59.63 8.62 27.88
CA TYR A 113 -59.58 10.08 27.66
C TYR A 113 -60.96 10.74 27.48
N HIS A 114 -62.02 9.96 27.24
CA HIS A 114 -63.38 10.50 27.11
C HIS A 114 -64.06 10.87 28.44
N LYS A 115 -63.47 10.56 29.61
CA LYS A 115 -64.15 10.67 30.92
C LYS A 115 -63.42 11.46 32.01
N LYS A 116 -62.41 12.30 31.69
CA LYS A 116 -61.74 13.20 32.66
C LYS A 116 -61.20 12.48 33.93
N TYR A 117 -60.59 11.32 33.75
CA TYR A 117 -59.96 10.57 34.84
C TYR A 117 -58.55 11.07 35.14
N GLN A 118 -58.24 11.31 36.41
CA GLN A 118 -56.87 11.47 36.90
C GLN A 118 -56.36 10.10 37.36
N ILE A 119 -55.27 9.64 36.74
CA ILE A 119 -54.68 8.33 37.03
C ILE A 119 -53.31 8.56 37.65
N SER A 120 -53.06 7.91 38.78
CA SER A 120 -51.74 7.80 39.40
C SER A 120 -51.49 6.37 39.83
N TYR A 121 -50.28 6.07 40.29
CA TYR A 121 -49.92 4.73 40.71
C TYR A 121 -48.96 4.72 41.89
N ASP A 122 -48.97 3.61 42.63
CA ASP A 122 -48.00 3.30 43.67
C ASP A 122 -47.18 2.05 43.29
N LEU A 123 -45.85 2.19 43.41
CA LEU A 123 -44.85 1.18 43.10
C LEU A 123 -44.39 0.37 44.32
N THR A 124 -44.87 0.67 45.53
CA THR A 124 -44.39 0.08 46.80
C THR A 124 -44.43 -1.45 46.76
N ASN A 125 -45.49 -2.02 46.19
CA ASN A 125 -45.68 -3.47 46.05
C ASN A 125 -45.38 -4.01 44.65
N ALA A 126 -44.96 -3.16 43.72
CA ALA A 126 -44.76 -3.54 42.33
C ALA A 126 -43.49 -4.41 42.16
N LYS A 127 -43.65 -5.52 41.43
CA LYS A 127 -42.59 -6.49 41.11
C LYS A 127 -42.63 -6.86 39.62
N ALA A 128 -41.46 -6.91 38.99
CA ALA A 128 -41.33 -7.47 37.66
C ALA A 128 -41.36 -9.01 37.72
N SER A 129 -42.08 -9.65 36.80
CA SER A 129 -42.21 -11.09 36.69
C SER A 129 -42.39 -11.46 35.21
N GLY A 130 -41.35 -12.03 34.59
CA GLY A 130 -41.34 -12.31 33.14
C GLY A 130 -41.56 -11.04 32.31
N SER A 131 -42.46 -11.10 31.33
CA SER A 131 -42.88 -10.00 30.46
C SER A 131 -43.91 -9.04 31.09
N SER A 132 -44.00 -9.00 32.43
CA SER A 132 -45.02 -8.23 33.16
C SER A 132 -44.51 -7.51 34.41
N ILE A 133 -45.15 -6.39 34.76
CA ILE A 133 -45.03 -5.73 36.08
C ILE A 133 -46.34 -5.97 36.83
N LYS A 134 -46.27 -6.71 37.95
CA LYS A 134 -47.41 -7.09 38.79
C LYS A 134 -47.42 -6.29 40.10
N GLY A 135 -48.60 -6.13 40.69
CA GLY A 135 -48.75 -5.50 42.01
C GLY A 135 -48.63 -3.98 42.00
N LEU A 136 -48.77 -3.35 40.82
CA LEU A 136 -48.91 -1.91 40.67
C LEU A 136 -50.30 -1.51 41.18
N VAL A 137 -50.40 -0.57 42.13
CA VAL A 137 -51.72 -0.09 42.58
C VAL A 137 -52.04 1.18 41.81
N LEU A 138 -53.00 1.11 40.87
CA LEU A 138 -53.53 2.29 40.20
C LEU A 138 -54.53 2.99 41.10
N PHE A 139 -54.44 4.31 41.18
CA PHE A 139 -55.44 5.17 41.78
C PHE A 139 -56.11 5.96 40.67
N ILE A 140 -57.43 5.87 40.61
CA ILE A 140 -58.24 6.65 39.68
C ILE A 140 -59.10 7.59 40.49
N LYS A 141 -58.89 8.88 40.24
CA LYS A 141 -59.71 9.95 40.77
C LYS A 141 -60.53 10.54 39.64
N ILE A 142 -61.83 10.57 39.81
CA ILE A 142 -62.75 11.18 38.85
C ILE A 142 -62.79 12.68 39.09
N GLU A 143 -62.64 13.46 38.03
CA GLU A 143 -62.78 14.91 38.08
C GLU A 143 -64.17 15.30 38.59
N GLY A 144 -64.26 15.59 39.89
CA GLY A 144 -65.54 15.95 40.51
C GLY A 144 -65.96 15.20 41.74
N GLN A 145 -65.25 14.12 42.05
CA GLN A 145 -65.57 13.30 43.19
C GLN A 145 -64.44 13.32 44.21
N ARG A 146 -64.82 13.19 45.49
CA ARG A 146 -63.87 12.95 46.58
C ARG A 146 -63.43 11.49 46.65
N GLN A 147 -64.09 10.60 45.90
CA GLN A 147 -63.78 9.18 45.87
C GLN A 147 -62.54 8.94 44.99
N ILE A 148 -61.59 8.21 45.56
CA ILE A 148 -60.43 7.66 44.85
C ILE A 148 -60.66 6.15 44.82
N PHE A 149 -60.69 5.59 43.64
CA PHE A 149 -60.75 4.15 43.48
C PHE A 149 -59.33 3.63 43.35
N SER A 150 -59.04 2.46 43.95
CA SER A 150 -57.75 1.79 43.76
C SER A 150 -57.93 0.34 43.32
N LYS A 151 -57.04 -0.11 42.43
CA LYS A 151 -56.98 -1.51 41.97
C LYS A 151 -55.53 -1.92 41.76
N ALA A 152 -55.17 -3.10 42.24
CA ALA A 152 -53.92 -3.73 41.87
C ALA A 152 -54.03 -4.26 40.43
N VAL A 153 -53.10 -3.87 39.56
CA VAL A 153 -53.08 -4.23 38.15
C VAL A 153 -51.76 -4.86 37.75
N GLU A 154 -51.76 -5.44 36.56
CA GLU A 154 -50.60 -5.99 35.88
C GLU A 154 -50.44 -5.28 34.52
N ILE A 155 -49.23 -4.78 34.24
CA ILE A 155 -48.87 -4.29 32.90
C ILE A 155 -48.10 -5.41 32.20
N LYS A 156 -48.60 -5.88 31.05
CA LYS A 156 -48.11 -7.02 30.26
C LYS A 156 -47.47 -6.57 28.94
N GLY A 157 -46.76 -7.47 28.28
CA GLY A 157 -46.24 -7.25 26.92
C GLY A 157 -44.86 -6.59 26.86
N PHE A 158 -44.11 -6.60 27.98
CA PHE A 158 -42.69 -6.26 27.98
C PHE A 158 -41.86 -7.39 27.35
N SER A 159 -40.62 -7.08 26.99
CA SER A 159 -39.68 -8.06 26.45
C SER A 159 -39.27 -9.11 27.49
N GLU A 160 -39.06 -10.35 27.04
CA GLU A 160 -38.48 -11.45 27.83
C GLU A 160 -36.94 -11.39 27.91
N GLN A 161 -36.34 -10.29 27.43
CA GLN A 161 -34.91 -10.02 27.55
C GLN A 161 -34.44 -10.16 29.02
N PRO A 162 -33.19 -10.62 29.25
CA PRO A 162 -32.68 -10.96 30.57
C PRO A 162 -32.82 -9.81 31.58
N GLU A 163 -33.10 -10.17 32.83
CA GLU A 163 -33.24 -9.22 33.95
C GLU A 163 -31.99 -8.34 34.05
N ASN A 164 -32.10 -7.07 33.65
CA ASN A 164 -31.08 -6.09 33.95
C ASN A 164 -31.63 -4.99 34.87
N LYS A 165 -31.30 -5.14 36.15
CA LYS A 165 -31.58 -4.14 37.19
C LYS A 165 -30.48 -3.08 37.27
N ASN A 166 -29.39 -3.23 36.53
CA ASN A 166 -28.31 -2.26 36.46
C ASN A 166 -28.65 -1.18 35.43
N LEU A 167 -29.25 -0.09 35.90
CA LEU A 167 -29.62 1.06 35.06
C LEU A 167 -28.42 1.65 34.30
N SER A 168 -27.19 1.48 34.81
CA SER A 168 -25.97 1.90 34.12
C SER A 168 -25.74 1.19 32.80
N GLU A 169 -25.96 -0.14 32.76
CA GLU A 169 -25.80 -0.94 31.55
C GLU A 169 -26.95 -0.74 30.55
N PHE A 170 -28.08 -0.22 31.02
CA PHE A 170 -29.16 0.24 30.14
C PHE A 170 -28.83 1.58 29.51
N GLU A 171 -28.30 2.53 30.30
CA GLU A 171 -28.00 3.89 29.86
C GLU A 171 -26.90 3.93 28.81
N ILE A 172 -25.86 3.11 28.96
CA ILE A 172 -24.74 3.03 28.02
C ILE A 172 -24.52 1.58 27.60
N ASP A 173 -24.85 1.30 26.35
CA ASP A 173 -24.57 0.04 25.67
C ASP A 173 -23.16 0.11 25.05
N GLU A 174 -22.21 -0.60 25.65
CA GLU A 174 -20.80 -0.67 25.21
C GLU A 174 -20.63 -1.17 23.78
N THR A 175 -21.57 -1.98 23.29
CA THR A 175 -21.47 -2.56 21.93
C THR A 175 -21.88 -1.56 20.84
N LYS A 176 -22.71 -0.57 21.20
CA LYS A 176 -23.21 0.48 20.29
C LYS A 176 -22.51 1.82 20.49
N SER A 177 -21.87 2.01 21.64
CA SER A 177 -21.12 3.22 21.99
C SER A 177 -19.66 3.11 21.53
N SER A 178 -19.07 4.21 21.07
CA SER A 178 -17.68 4.20 20.58
C SER A 178 -17.03 5.58 20.61
N ILE A 179 -15.71 5.58 20.53
CA ILE A 179 -14.89 6.73 20.17
C ILE A 179 -14.57 6.60 18.68
N VAL A 180 -14.70 7.67 17.93
CA VAL A 180 -14.51 7.67 16.47
C VAL A 180 -13.49 8.73 16.09
N ILE A 181 -12.43 8.30 15.40
CA ILE A 181 -11.38 9.16 14.86
C ILE A 181 -11.52 9.22 13.33
N PRO A 182 -11.47 10.39 12.69
CA PRO A 182 -11.52 10.51 11.24
C PRO A 182 -10.28 9.87 10.61
N ASN A 183 -10.50 8.90 9.73
CA ASN A 183 -9.44 8.15 9.06
C ASN A 183 -8.83 8.96 7.91
N LYS A 184 -7.93 9.89 8.20
CA LYS A 184 -7.22 10.70 7.19
C LYS A 184 -5.81 10.20 6.86
N SER A 185 -5.15 9.51 7.79
CA SER A 185 -3.79 9.00 7.68
C SER A 185 -3.61 7.76 8.54
N VAL A 186 -2.55 6.98 8.31
CA VAL A 186 -2.22 5.87 9.21
C VAL A 186 -1.95 6.41 10.61
N LEU A 187 -2.73 5.94 11.57
CA LEU A 187 -2.60 6.27 12.98
C LEU A 187 -2.75 4.98 13.78
N SER A 188 -1.63 4.42 14.24
CA SER A 188 -1.69 3.23 15.09
C SER A 188 -2.36 3.54 16.42
N PHE A 189 -2.84 2.49 17.09
CA PHE A 189 -3.40 2.63 18.43
C PHE A 189 -2.40 3.20 19.45
N VAL A 190 -1.12 2.84 19.35
CA VAL A 190 -0.07 3.38 20.23
C VAL A 190 0.11 4.88 20.02
N GLU A 191 0.07 5.33 18.77
CA GLU A 191 0.16 6.77 18.46
C GLU A 191 -1.05 7.52 18.95
N PHE A 192 -2.25 6.98 18.71
CA PHE A 192 -3.50 7.58 19.18
C PHE A 192 -3.52 7.71 20.71
N SER A 193 -3.24 6.62 21.42
CA SER A 193 -3.27 6.60 22.90
C SER A 193 -2.27 7.58 23.50
N GLN A 194 -1.05 7.67 22.97
CA GLN A 194 -0.05 8.64 23.45
C GLN A 194 -0.40 10.08 23.09
N SER A 195 -0.96 10.31 21.90
CA SER A 195 -1.44 11.64 21.49
C SER A 195 -2.57 12.11 22.40
N LEU A 196 -3.54 11.23 22.66
CA LEU A 196 -4.68 11.53 23.52
C LEU A 196 -4.22 11.75 24.96
N GLN A 197 -3.29 10.94 25.48
CA GLN A 197 -2.71 11.14 26.81
C GLN A 197 -1.98 12.47 26.93
N PHE A 198 -1.17 12.82 25.93
CA PHE A 198 -0.44 14.09 25.91
C PHE A 198 -1.42 15.27 25.97
N LYS A 199 -2.42 15.27 25.09
CA LYS A 199 -3.46 16.30 25.04
C LYS A 199 -4.34 16.34 26.28
N PHE A 200 -4.65 15.19 26.85
CA PHE A 200 -5.37 15.08 28.13
C PHE A 200 -4.58 15.73 29.26
N ASN A 201 -3.28 15.48 29.34
CA ASN A 201 -2.41 16.10 30.35
C ASN A 201 -2.29 17.62 30.17
N GLU A 202 -2.30 18.12 28.92
CA GLU A 202 -2.37 19.56 28.65
C GLU A 202 -3.70 20.15 29.13
N ALA A 203 -4.82 19.50 28.81
CA ALA A 203 -6.16 19.95 29.18
C ALA A 203 -6.43 19.88 30.70
N LYS A 204 -5.92 18.84 31.39
CA LYS A 204 -6.07 18.63 32.85
C LYS A 204 -5.45 19.76 33.68
N LYS A 205 -4.53 20.56 33.12
CA LYS A 205 -3.97 21.77 33.77
C LYS A 205 -5.00 22.89 33.91
N LEU A 206 -6.03 22.90 33.07
CA LEU A 206 -7.02 23.97 32.96
C LEU A 206 -8.41 23.51 33.40
N GLU A 207 -8.78 22.28 33.06
CA GLU A 207 -10.10 21.72 33.34
C GLU A 207 -10.14 21.05 34.72
N LYS A 208 -11.20 21.33 35.50
CA LYS A 208 -11.38 20.72 36.83
C LYS A 208 -11.90 19.28 36.78
N GLN A 209 -12.64 18.93 35.73
CA GLN A 209 -13.22 17.59 35.53
C GLN A 209 -12.39 16.82 34.51
N SER A 210 -12.10 15.54 34.79
CA SER A 210 -11.26 14.74 33.89
C SER A 210 -12.00 14.46 32.57
N PHE A 211 -13.32 14.31 32.61
CA PHE A 211 -14.12 14.16 31.41
C PHE A 211 -14.00 15.37 30.47
N CYS A 212 -14.10 16.60 30.98
CA CYS A 212 -13.90 17.80 30.16
C CYS A 212 -12.47 17.86 29.58
N ALA A 213 -11.46 17.45 30.35
CA ALA A 213 -10.09 17.35 29.84
C ALA A 213 -9.97 16.32 28.72
N PHE A 214 -10.65 15.17 28.85
CA PHE A 214 -10.72 14.14 27.82
C PHE A 214 -11.43 14.62 26.56
N GLU A 215 -12.61 15.25 26.68
CA GLU A 215 -13.37 15.76 25.53
C GLU A 215 -12.57 16.79 24.73
N LYS A 216 -11.92 17.71 25.43
CA LYS A 216 -11.06 18.73 24.83
C LYS A 216 -9.88 18.09 24.10
N ALA A 217 -9.22 17.11 24.74
CA ALA A 217 -8.11 16.38 24.15
C ALA A 217 -8.52 15.58 22.90
N LEU A 218 -9.67 14.90 22.95
CA LEU A 218 -10.20 14.13 21.83
C LEU A 218 -10.57 15.04 20.65
N THR A 219 -11.19 16.18 20.93
CA THR A 219 -11.59 17.17 19.92
C THR A 219 -10.37 17.78 19.21
N GLU A 220 -9.29 18.05 19.95
CA GLU A 220 -8.02 18.51 19.35
C GLU A 220 -7.41 17.49 18.38
N LEU A 221 -7.68 16.20 18.58
CA LEU A 221 -7.30 15.13 17.66
C LEU A 221 -8.30 14.92 16.53
N GLY A 222 -9.33 15.77 16.43
CA GLY A 222 -10.43 15.64 15.47
C GLY A 222 -11.36 14.47 15.75
N GLY A 223 -11.24 13.84 16.92
CA GLY A 223 -12.06 12.71 17.34
C GLY A 223 -13.41 13.13 17.89
N SER A 224 -14.30 12.15 18.04
CA SER A 224 -15.61 12.28 18.66
C SER A 224 -15.95 11.01 19.43
N TYR A 225 -16.98 11.05 20.28
CA TYR A 225 -17.52 9.88 20.92
C TYR A 225 -19.04 9.87 20.81
N ASN A 226 -19.63 8.68 20.84
CA ASN A 226 -21.08 8.48 20.87
C ASN A 226 -21.44 7.53 22.01
N LEU A 227 -22.42 7.93 22.81
CA LEU A 227 -23.02 7.08 23.83
C LEU A 227 -24.43 6.71 23.35
N VAL A 228 -24.74 5.43 23.39
CA VAL A 228 -26.00 4.87 22.91
C VAL A 228 -26.55 3.95 23.98
N ASN A 229 -27.83 4.07 24.30
CA ASN A 229 -28.48 3.18 25.27
C ASN A 229 -28.88 1.85 24.63
N ARG A 230 -29.38 0.90 25.43
CA ARG A 230 -29.80 -0.42 24.91
C ARG A 230 -30.90 -0.35 23.83
N LEU A 231 -31.73 0.69 23.86
CA LEU A 231 -32.78 0.93 22.86
C LEU A 231 -32.22 1.50 21.53
N GLY A 232 -30.91 1.69 21.42
CA GLY A 232 -30.29 2.26 20.22
C GLY A 232 -30.44 3.77 20.09
N LEU A 233 -30.88 4.46 21.15
CA LEU A 233 -31.05 5.90 21.17
C LEU A 233 -29.81 6.60 21.77
N PRO A 234 -29.51 7.84 21.35
CA PRO A 234 -28.45 8.63 21.98
C PRO A 234 -28.65 8.73 23.50
N SER A 235 -27.56 8.49 24.22
CA SER A 235 -27.49 8.56 25.68
C SER A 235 -26.71 9.80 26.12
N PHE A 236 -27.11 10.40 27.24
CA PHE A 236 -26.49 11.61 27.77
C PHE A 236 -26.37 11.50 29.28
N VAL A 237 -25.25 11.99 29.82
CA VAL A 237 -25.04 12.08 31.27
C VAL A 237 -26.01 13.11 31.86
N ARG A 238 -26.92 12.66 32.73
CA ARG A 238 -27.94 13.51 33.38
C ARG A 238 -27.43 14.11 34.69
N GLU A 239 -28.18 15.06 35.24
CA GLU A 239 -27.93 15.56 36.59
C GLU A 239 -28.03 14.41 37.61
N GLY A 240 -26.99 14.25 38.45
CA GLY A 240 -26.85 13.11 39.36
C GLY A 240 -26.11 11.90 38.79
N GLN A 241 -25.69 11.95 37.52
CA GLN A 241 -24.82 10.96 36.89
C GLN A 241 -23.45 11.57 36.60
N ILE A 242 -22.42 10.73 36.64
CA ILE A 242 -21.04 11.14 36.37
C ILE A 242 -20.42 10.12 35.42
N LEU A 243 -19.82 10.60 34.32
CA LEU A 243 -18.99 9.78 33.44
C LEU A 243 -17.59 10.37 33.46
N GLU A 244 -16.59 9.56 33.81
CA GLU A 244 -15.20 9.98 33.88
C GLU A 244 -14.31 8.95 33.18
N PRO A 245 -13.26 9.36 32.45
CA PRO A 245 -12.27 8.41 31.95
C PRO A 245 -11.62 7.71 33.15
N LYS A 246 -11.46 6.39 33.06
CA LYS A 246 -10.78 5.63 34.10
C LYS A 246 -9.29 5.95 34.03
N LEU A 247 -8.70 6.24 35.19
CA LEU A 247 -7.30 6.58 35.31
C LEU A 247 -6.53 5.49 36.08
N VAL A 248 -5.34 5.14 35.60
CA VAL A 248 -4.36 4.32 36.31
C VAL A 248 -3.20 5.23 36.70
N GLY A 249 -3.19 5.67 37.95
CA GLY A 249 -2.39 6.83 38.36
C GLY A 249 -2.91 8.09 37.66
N ASP A 250 -2.06 8.77 36.89
CA ASP A 250 -2.43 9.94 36.10
C ASP A 250 -2.72 9.63 34.62
N ASN A 251 -2.58 8.38 34.20
CA ASN A 251 -2.74 7.98 32.80
C ASN A 251 -4.15 7.44 32.52
N LEU A 252 -4.67 7.74 31.33
CA LEU A 252 -5.87 7.16 30.75
C LEU A 252 -5.71 5.63 30.65
N ASP A 253 -6.76 4.91 31.05
CA ASP A 253 -6.79 3.46 31.06
C ASP A 253 -7.24 2.90 29.70
N PHE A 254 -6.27 2.56 28.87
CA PHE A 254 -6.47 1.93 27.57
C PHE A 254 -6.44 0.41 27.67
N SER A 255 -7.24 -0.28 26.86
CA SER A 255 -7.18 -1.74 26.74
C SER A 255 -7.33 -2.21 25.30
N SER A 256 -6.82 -3.41 25.01
CA SER A 256 -6.95 -4.06 23.71
C SER A 256 -7.39 -5.50 23.91
N ASN A 257 -8.48 -5.91 23.26
CA ASN A 257 -8.97 -7.30 23.27
C ASN A 257 -9.48 -7.67 21.87
N ASN A 258 -9.27 -8.92 21.43
CA ASN A 258 -9.81 -9.43 20.15
C ASN A 258 -9.61 -8.49 18.93
N ASN A 259 -8.41 -7.91 18.77
CA ASN A 259 -8.06 -6.91 17.73
C ASN A 259 -8.88 -5.61 17.75
N ARG A 260 -9.57 -5.32 18.85
CA ARG A 260 -10.25 -4.07 19.11
C ARG A 260 -9.54 -3.32 20.23
N ASN A 261 -9.61 -2.00 20.16
CA ASN A 261 -8.95 -1.11 21.09
C ASN A 261 -10.01 -0.29 21.83
N TYR A 262 -9.80 -0.02 23.11
CA TYR A 262 -10.79 0.60 23.97
C TYR A 262 -10.17 1.63 24.89
N LEU A 263 -10.98 2.62 25.29
CA LEU A 263 -10.72 3.46 26.44
C LEU A 263 -11.75 3.12 27.52
N ASN A 264 -11.27 2.90 28.74
CA ASN A 264 -12.12 2.56 29.87
C ASN A 264 -12.64 3.83 30.57
N PHE A 265 -13.88 3.78 31.03
CA PHE A 265 -14.57 4.83 31.76
C PHE A 265 -15.17 4.28 33.05
N ILE A 266 -15.41 5.17 34.00
CA ILE A 266 -16.23 4.91 35.18
C ILE A 266 -17.49 5.74 35.02
N PHE A 267 -18.64 5.05 35.02
CA PHE A 267 -19.95 5.67 35.08
C PHE A 267 -20.54 5.48 36.47
N GLU A 268 -20.95 6.58 37.08
CA GLU A 268 -21.61 6.61 38.38
C GLU A 268 -23.08 7.01 38.19
N ASN A 269 -23.97 6.18 38.71
CA ASN A 269 -25.42 6.37 38.66
C ASN A 269 -26.02 6.06 40.04
N GLU A 270 -26.63 7.05 40.68
CA GLU A 270 -27.18 6.94 42.04
C GLU A 270 -26.17 6.35 43.06
N GLY A 271 -24.89 6.74 42.96
CA GLY A 271 -23.80 6.28 43.82
C GLY A 271 -23.23 4.89 43.48
N ARG A 272 -23.79 4.18 42.49
CA ARG A 272 -23.24 2.92 41.97
C ARG A 272 -22.25 3.22 40.85
N LYS A 273 -21.03 2.72 40.98
CA LYS A 273 -19.97 2.84 39.97
C LYS A 273 -19.89 1.60 39.11
N THR A 274 -19.87 1.79 37.81
CA THR A 274 -19.76 0.75 36.78
C THR A 274 -18.64 1.09 35.81
N ASN A 275 -17.81 0.11 35.48
CA ASN A 275 -16.82 0.27 34.43
C ASN A 275 -17.50 0.13 33.08
N ILE A 276 -17.10 0.98 32.13
CA ILE A 276 -17.62 0.98 30.75
C ILE A 276 -16.43 0.99 29.80
N GLN A 277 -16.46 0.17 28.75
CA GLN A 277 -15.45 0.18 27.69
C GLN A 277 -16.01 0.78 26.41
N LEU A 278 -15.37 1.83 25.90
CA LEU A 278 -15.72 2.41 24.60
C LEU A 278 -14.71 2.00 23.55
N GLU A 279 -15.17 1.32 22.51
CA GLU A 279 -14.32 0.92 21.37
C GLU A 279 -13.82 2.16 20.62
N ILE A 280 -12.52 2.19 20.31
CA ILE A 280 -11.88 3.23 19.51
C ILE A 280 -11.85 2.77 18.06
N LYS A 281 -12.65 3.45 17.23
CA LYS A 281 -12.78 3.24 15.79
C LYS A 281 -12.00 4.30 15.02
N GLY A 282 -11.51 3.91 13.84
CA GLY A 282 -10.79 4.80 12.92
C GLY A 282 -9.27 4.84 13.12
N VAL A 283 -8.73 4.15 14.12
CA VAL A 283 -7.29 3.84 14.19
C VAL A 283 -6.94 2.72 13.22
N THR A 284 -5.76 2.79 12.61
CA THR A 284 -5.29 1.77 11.67
C THR A 284 -4.90 0.51 12.42
N SER A 285 -5.39 -0.64 11.94
CA SER A 285 -5.08 -1.92 12.56
C SER A 285 -3.63 -2.34 12.32
N ASP A 286 -3.07 -3.10 13.26
CA ASP A 286 -1.72 -3.67 13.13
C ASP A 286 -1.58 -4.54 11.87
N PHE A 287 -2.66 -5.23 11.46
CA PHE A 287 -2.70 -6.02 10.24
C PHE A 287 -2.56 -5.16 8.97
N GLU A 288 -3.27 -4.04 8.92
CA GLU A 288 -3.18 -3.10 7.79
C GLU A 288 -1.78 -2.46 7.73
N ILE A 289 -1.25 -1.99 8.86
CA ILE A 289 0.12 -1.46 8.96
C ILE A 289 1.14 -2.50 8.48
N LYS A 290 1.02 -3.74 8.96
CA LYS A 290 1.89 -4.86 8.56
C LYS A 290 1.87 -5.10 7.06
N ASN A 291 0.68 -5.18 6.44
CA ASN A 291 0.56 -5.50 5.02
C ASN A 291 1.15 -4.41 4.13
N GLU A 292 0.89 -3.14 4.45
CA GLU A 292 1.46 -2.01 3.73
C GLU A 292 3.00 -2.02 3.80
N ILE A 293 3.56 -2.29 4.98
CA ILE A 293 5.01 -2.39 5.17
C ILE A 293 5.60 -3.58 4.40
N ILE A 294 4.95 -4.75 4.43
CA ILE A 294 5.40 -5.92 3.67
C ILE A 294 5.43 -5.62 2.17
N ASN A 295 4.39 -4.97 1.64
CA ASN A 295 4.32 -4.59 0.24
C ASN A 295 5.43 -3.59 -0.10
N TRP A 296 5.68 -2.60 0.76
CA TRP A 296 6.77 -1.66 0.60
C TRP A 296 8.14 -2.35 0.58
N ILE A 297 8.39 -3.28 1.54
CA ILE A 297 9.64 -4.05 1.61
C ILE A 297 9.88 -4.81 0.31
N LYS A 298 8.91 -5.58 -0.16
CA LYS A 298 9.03 -6.36 -1.40
C LYS A 298 9.34 -5.45 -2.59
N ASN A 299 8.55 -4.42 -2.80
CA ASN A 299 8.69 -3.53 -3.95
C ASN A 299 10.00 -2.72 -3.95
N GLN A 300 10.52 -2.32 -2.79
CA GLN A 300 11.69 -1.45 -2.71
C GLN A 300 13.02 -2.20 -2.61
N LEU A 301 13.01 -3.44 -2.11
CA LEU A 301 14.22 -4.17 -1.78
C LEU A 301 14.53 -5.34 -2.72
N GLU A 302 13.54 -5.86 -3.47
CA GLU A 302 13.72 -7.03 -4.34
C GLU A 302 14.89 -6.87 -5.32
N ASP A 303 14.97 -5.73 -6.01
CA ASP A 303 16.05 -5.46 -6.98
C ASP A 303 17.39 -5.04 -6.35
N LYS A 304 17.43 -4.80 -5.03
CA LYS A 304 18.62 -4.31 -4.31
C LYS A 304 19.42 -5.42 -3.64
N ILE A 305 18.76 -6.50 -3.22
CA ILE A 305 19.41 -7.61 -2.53
C ILE A 305 19.97 -8.58 -3.58
N LYS A 306 21.25 -8.38 -3.92
CA LYS A 306 21.98 -9.21 -4.89
C LYS A 306 23.15 -9.94 -4.23
N PRO A 307 23.50 -11.15 -4.69
CA PRO A 307 24.69 -11.86 -4.24
C PRO A 307 25.94 -11.01 -4.48
N LYS A 308 26.95 -11.18 -3.62
CA LYS A 308 28.28 -10.62 -3.87
C LYS A 308 28.87 -11.17 -5.17
N SER A 309 29.73 -10.40 -5.81
CA SER A 309 30.27 -10.70 -7.15
C SER A 309 30.96 -12.07 -7.22
N ASP A 310 31.72 -12.43 -6.19
CA ASP A 310 32.42 -13.72 -6.10
C ASP A 310 31.44 -14.89 -5.97
N ILE A 311 30.37 -14.74 -5.18
CA ILE A 311 29.29 -15.72 -5.05
C ILE A 311 28.55 -15.87 -6.39
N GLN A 312 28.19 -14.76 -7.04
CA GLN A 312 27.51 -14.78 -8.34
C GLN A 312 28.37 -15.45 -9.42
N THR A 313 29.69 -15.21 -9.42
CA THR A 313 30.64 -15.84 -10.35
C THR A 313 30.74 -17.35 -10.09
N LYS A 314 30.80 -17.79 -8.83
CA LYS A 314 30.80 -19.22 -8.48
C LYS A 314 29.52 -19.93 -8.92
N LEU A 315 28.37 -19.33 -8.63
CA LEU A 315 27.05 -19.84 -9.05
C LEU A 315 26.97 -19.97 -10.58
N LEU A 316 27.45 -18.95 -11.31
CA LEU A 316 27.52 -18.98 -12.76
C LEU A 316 28.42 -20.12 -13.24
N ASN A 317 29.67 -20.21 -12.78
CA ASN A 317 30.60 -21.25 -13.22
C ASN A 317 30.06 -22.68 -12.99
N GLN A 318 29.30 -22.89 -11.92
CA GLN A 318 28.71 -24.19 -11.57
C GLN A 318 27.32 -24.44 -12.18
N ASP A 319 26.73 -23.45 -12.86
CA ASP A 319 25.34 -23.48 -13.35
C ASP A 319 24.24 -23.61 -12.29
N LEU A 320 24.49 -23.14 -11.09
CA LEU A 320 23.58 -23.33 -9.96
C LEU A 320 22.82 -22.06 -9.64
N SER A 321 21.62 -22.25 -9.10
CA SER A 321 20.93 -21.19 -8.36
C SER A 321 21.30 -21.22 -6.89
N LEU A 322 21.16 -20.09 -6.20
CA LEU A 322 21.38 -20.05 -4.75
C LEU A 322 20.37 -20.95 -4.01
N ALA A 323 19.13 -21.03 -4.51
CA ALA A 323 18.10 -21.94 -4.00
C ALA A 323 18.53 -23.41 -4.11
N THR A 324 19.12 -23.80 -5.24
CA THR A 324 19.65 -25.17 -5.44
C THR A 324 20.78 -25.46 -4.47
N ALA A 325 21.70 -24.51 -4.27
CA ALA A 325 22.83 -24.68 -3.34
C ALA A 325 22.36 -24.88 -1.88
N PHE A 326 21.26 -24.22 -1.48
CA PHE A 326 20.76 -24.30 -0.10
C PHE A 326 19.79 -25.45 0.17
N TYR A 327 18.93 -25.76 -0.80
CA TYR A 327 17.77 -26.63 -0.55
C TYR A 327 17.82 -27.97 -1.28
N SER A 328 18.79 -28.20 -2.17
CA SER A 328 18.95 -29.51 -2.80
C SER A 328 19.70 -30.51 -1.89
N GLU A 329 19.30 -31.78 -1.97
CA GLU A 329 19.94 -32.88 -1.24
C GLU A 329 21.24 -33.36 -1.94
N GLN A 330 21.38 -33.10 -3.24
CA GLN A 330 22.41 -33.68 -4.11
C GLN A 330 23.80 -33.02 -4.03
N SER A 331 24.04 -32.05 -3.15
CA SER A 331 25.12 -31.09 -3.36
C SER A 331 26.08 -30.93 -2.16
N LYS A 332 26.58 -32.03 -1.57
CA LYS A 332 27.51 -31.96 -0.42
C LYS A 332 28.79 -31.18 -0.76
N SER A 333 29.40 -31.43 -1.94
CA SER A 333 30.60 -30.72 -2.43
C SER A 333 30.35 -29.24 -2.79
N ILE A 334 29.16 -28.93 -3.29
CA ILE A 334 28.73 -27.56 -3.68
C ILE A 334 28.47 -26.69 -2.44
N LYS A 335 27.84 -27.27 -1.40
CA LYS A 335 27.56 -26.61 -0.11
C LYS A 335 28.84 -26.08 0.56
N ASP A 336 29.95 -26.78 0.37
CA ASP A 336 31.25 -26.40 0.92
C ASP A 336 31.91 -25.22 0.17
N SER A 337 31.52 -24.95 -1.09
CA SER A 337 32.18 -23.95 -1.96
C SER A 337 31.59 -22.52 -1.92
N ILE A 338 30.31 -22.39 -1.55
CA ILE A 338 29.55 -21.12 -1.51
C ILE A 338 29.42 -20.54 -0.08
N SER A 339 30.08 -21.18 0.90
CA SER A 339 30.06 -20.88 2.34
C SER A 339 28.81 -21.40 3.07
N THR A 340 29.06 -22.29 4.02
CA THR A 340 28.09 -23.05 4.82
C THR A 340 27.34 -22.22 5.86
N SER A 341 27.64 -20.93 6.04
CA SER A 341 27.09 -20.18 7.17
C SER A 341 25.64 -19.70 6.98
N GLN A 342 25.07 -19.76 5.77
CA GLN A 342 23.75 -19.16 5.43
C GLN A 342 23.57 -17.74 6.02
N ASN A 343 24.68 -17.04 6.26
CA ASN A 343 24.66 -15.71 6.84
C ASN A 343 24.39 -14.71 5.72
N PHE A 344 23.30 -13.95 5.87
CA PHE A 344 22.87 -12.96 4.90
C PHE A 344 24.01 -11.99 4.50
N GLU A 345 24.80 -11.52 5.47
CA GLU A 345 25.86 -10.52 5.24
C GLU A 345 27.07 -11.09 4.50
N ASN A 346 27.27 -12.40 4.57
CA ASN A 346 28.33 -13.07 3.82
C ASN A 346 27.95 -13.23 2.35
N LEU A 347 26.66 -13.36 2.06
CA LEU A 347 26.15 -13.74 0.75
C LEU A 347 25.73 -12.55 -0.11
N PHE A 348 25.18 -11.50 0.49
CA PHE A 348 24.61 -10.36 -0.23
C PHE A 348 25.43 -9.08 -0.02
N ASP A 349 25.48 -8.22 -1.04
CA ASP A 349 26.14 -6.90 -0.99
C ASP A 349 25.23 -5.82 -0.36
N TYR A 350 24.40 -6.24 0.61
CA TYR A 350 23.32 -5.42 1.15
C TYR A 350 23.46 -5.25 2.66
N VAL A 351 23.76 -4.02 3.06
CA VAL A 351 24.09 -3.67 4.46
C VAL A 351 23.05 -2.78 5.14
N GLN A 352 22.16 -2.15 4.39
CA GLN A 352 21.20 -1.20 4.96
C GLN A 352 20.05 -1.93 5.68
N ARG A 353 19.91 -1.65 6.99
CA ARG A 353 18.88 -2.26 7.86
C ARG A 353 17.78 -1.29 8.27
N GLU A 354 18.07 0.01 8.29
CA GLU A 354 17.12 1.04 8.72
C GLU A 354 16.59 1.86 7.54
N TYR A 355 15.29 2.16 7.59
CA TYR A 355 14.56 2.90 6.57
C TYR A 355 13.62 3.92 7.20
N ILE A 356 13.60 5.13 6.66
CA ILE A 356 12.60 6.13 7.00
C ILE A 356 11.52 6.09 5.92
N LEU A 357 10.28 5.82 6.32
CA LEU A 357 9.11 5.78 5.45
C LEU A 357 8.35 7.10 5.54
N ASN A 358 8.44 7.85 4.46
CA ASN A 358 7.64 9.04 4.18
C ASN A 358 6.86 8.80 2.90
N THR A 359 5.64 8.32 3.04
CA THR A 359 4.68 8.03 1.97
C THR A 359 3.40 8.82 2.25
N THR A 360 2.41 8.76 1.35
CA THR A 360 1.10 9.39 1.58
C THR A 360 0.36 8.82 2.79
N LYS A 361 0.65 7.57 3.17
CA LYS A 361 0.04 6.88 4.31
C LYS A 361 0.88 6.94 5.58
N PHE A 362 2.20 6.78 5.45
CA PHE A 362 3.17 6.73 6.54
C PHE A 362 3.99 8.01 6.58
N ASP A 363 4.00 8.71 7.70
CA ASP A 363 4.84 9.88 7.91
C ASP A 363 5.78 9.65 9.11
N ASN A 364 7.09 9.78 8.88
CA ASN A 364 8.15 9.64 9.89
C ASN A 364 8.21 8.27 10.60
N TYR A 365 7.80 7.20 9.91
CA TYR A 365 7.99 5.83 10.40
C TYR A 365 9.41 5.37 10.14
N ILE A 366 10.01 4.68 11.10
CA ILE A 366 11.34 4.09 11.00
C ILE A 366 11.17 2.58 11.04
N ILE A 367 11.71 1.91 10.03
CA ILE A 367 11.66 0.46 9.89
C ILE A 367 13.07 -0.09 10.02
N ASN A 368 13.25 -0.96 10.99
CA ASN A 368 14.47 -1.71 11.23
C ASN A 368 14.25 -3.16 10.83
N LEU A 369 14.99 -3.61 9.82
CA LEU A 369 14.90 -4.95 9.23
C LEU A 369 16.08 -5.81 9.68
N ASN A 370 15.78 -7.03 10.12
CA ASN A 370 16.78 -8.07 10.30
C ASN A 370 16.44 -9.24 9.37
N PHE A 371 17.45 -9.72 8.65
CA PHE A 371 17.31 -10.72 7.60
C PHE A 371 18.02 -12.00 8.03
N LYS A 372 17.29 -13.11 8.03
CA LYS A 372 17.85 -14.46 8.22
C LYS A 372 17.48 -15.32 7.02
N ILE A 373 18.42 -16.08 6.48
CA ILE A 373 18.11 -17.10 5.48
C ILE A 373 17.50 -18.29 6.21
N LYS A 374 16.33 -18.72 5.77
CA LYS A 374 15.62 -19.85 6.37
C LYS A 374 16.34 -21.14 6.00
N LYS A 375 16.65 -21.95 7.00
CA LYS A 375 17.40 -23.20 6.82
C LYS A 375 16.56 -24.24 6.12
N ASN A 376 17.20 -25.24 5.50
CA ASN A 376 16.48 -26.30 4.80
C ASN A 376 15.53 -27.08 5.74
N GLU A 377 15.95 -27.30 7.00
CA GLU A 377 15.17 -28.01 8.01
C GLU A 377 13.97 -27.19 8.53
N GLU A 378 13.96 -25.87 8.28
CA GLU A 378 12.89 -24.95 8.70
C GLU A 378 11.78 -24.81 7.63
N ILE A 379 11.90 -25.50 6.49
CA ILE A 379 11.02 -25.39 5.32
C ILE A 379 10.34 -26.74 5.06
N ASN A 380 9.03 -26.75 4.88
CA ASN A 380 8.29 -27.97 4.54
C ASN A 380 8.62 -28.46 3.11
N ASP A 381 8.38 -29.74 2.83
CA ASP A 381 8.78 -30.36 1.56
C ASP A 381 8.12 -29.71 0.32
N GLN A 382 6.84 -29.33 0.42
CA GLN A 382 6.11 -28.74 -0.69
C GLN A 382 6.64 -27.35 -1.06
N ASP A 383 6.91 -26.51 -0.05
CA ASP A 383 7.51 -25.20 -0.23
C ASP A 383 8.94 -25.34 -0.76
N ARG A 384 9.70 -26.33 -0.29
CA ARG A 384 11.05 -26.61 -0.80
C ARG A 384 11.05 -26.90 -2.30
N VAL A 385 10.11 -27.71 -2.77
CA VAL A 385 9.94 -27.99 -4.22
C VAL A 385 9.61 -26.72 -5.00
N ASN A 386 8.72 -25.87 -4.47
CA ASN A 386 8.36 -24.60 -5.11
C ASN A 386 9.54 -23.61 -5.17
N LEU A 387 10.29 -23.46 -4.08
CA LEU A 387 11.48 -22.60 -3.99
C LEU A 387 12.56 -23.04 -4.98
N LEU A 388 12.81 -24.35 -5.09
CA LEU A 388 13.75 -24.91 -6.07
C LEU A 388 13.30 -24.65 -7.51
N LYS A 389 12.01 -24.88 -7.81
CA LYS A 389 11.42 -24.65 -9.13
C LYS A 389 11.52 -23.18 -9.56
N ASP A 390 11.25 -22.26 -8.63
CA ASP A 390 11.23 -20.83 -8.91
C ASP A 390 12.60 -20.16 -8.71
N SER A 391 13.63 -20.92 -8.31
CA SER A 391 14.97 -20.40 -7.97
C SER A 391 14.93 -19.32 -6.88
N LYS A 392 14.09 -19.51 -5.86
CA LYS A 392 13.92 -18.55 -4.76
C LYS A 392 14.55 -19.05 -3.45
N VAL A 393 15.12 -18.11 -2.70
CA VAL A 393 15.59 -18.29 -1.34
C VAL A 393 14.58 -17.66 -0.38
N ARG A 394 14.20 -18.40 0.67
CA ARG A 394 13.28 -17.90 1.68
C ARG A 394 14.04 -17.14 2.77
N LEU A 395 13.70 -15.88 2.96
CA LEU A 395 14.21 -15.03 4.02
C LEU A 395 13.16 -14.94 5.15
N ASP A 396 13.57 -15.18 6.38
CA ASP A 396 12.81 -14.83 7.60
C ASP A 396 13.19 -13.40 7.99
N LEU A 397 12.23 -12.49 7.88
CA LEU A 397 12.41 -11.08 8.20
C LEU A 397 11.79 -10.76 9.54
N ILE A 398 12.58 -10.13 10.42
CA ILE A 398 12.09 -9.49 11.64
C ILE A 398 12.00 -7.99 11.37
N VAL A 399 10.81 -7.43 11.51
CA VAL A 399 10.50 -6.03 11.23
C VAL A 399 10.16 -5.31 12.51
N ASN A 400 11.00 -4.36 12.91
CA ASN A 400 10.72 -3.46 14.02
C ASN A 400 10.29 -2.10 13.46
N VAL A 401 9.06 -1.71 13.77
CA VAL A 401 8.48 -0.45 13.32
C VAL A 401 8.42 0.51 14.50
N THR A 402 9.11 1.63 14.38
CA THR A 402 9.07 2.73 15.33
C THR A 402 8.64 4.01 14.62
N LYS A 403 8.30 5.04 15.39
CA LYS A 403 7.97 6.37 14.86
C LYS A 403 8.60 7.43 15.73
N ASN A 404 9.04 8.53 15.13
CA ASN A 404 9.41 9.71 15.88
C ASN A 404 8.14 10.50 16.21
N PHE A 405 7.78 10.54 17.50
CA PHE A 405 6.60 11.22 18.02
C PHE A 405 7.03 12.20 19.12
N ASN A 406 6.79 13.50 18.91
CA ASN A 406 7.14 14.56 19.86
C ASN A 406 8.59 14.49 20.39
N LYS A 407 9.56 14.30 19.48
CA LYS A 407 11.00 14.16 19.78
C LYS A 407 11.37 12.89 20.59
N LYS A 408 10.47 11.91 20.67
CA LYS A 408 10.73 10.59 21.27
C LYS A 408 10.45 9.50 20.26
N ILE A 409 11.23 8.42 20.32
CA ILE A 409 10.98 7.23 19.50
C ILE A 409 9.99 6.34 20.24
N ILE A 410 8.91 5.98 19.55
CA ILE A 410 7.86 5.12 20.09
C ILE A 410 7.79 3.83 19.26
N LYS A 411 7.56 2.71 19.94
CA LYS A 411 7.40 1.41 19.28
C LYS A 411 5.97 1.28 18.77
N ILE A 412 5.82 1.04 17.47
CA ILE A 412 4.50 0.88 16.83
C ILE A 412 4.15 -0.60 16.77
N LEU A 413 4.98 -1.39 16.11
CA LEU A 413 4.70 -2.79 15.82
C LEU A 413 6.02 -3.57 15.70
N ASN A 414 5.98 -4.86 16.08
CA ASN A 414 7.02 -5.81 15.73
C ASN A 414 6.35 -7.05 15.13
N PHE A 415 6.80 -7.48 13.96
CA PHE A 415 6.29 -8.68 13.32
C PHE A 415 7.38 -9.42 12.56
N LYS A 416 7.10 -10.69 12.26
CA LYS A 416 7.91 -11.53 11.38
C LYS A 416 7.13 -11.94 10.15
N PHE A 417 7.82 -12.13 9.03
CA PHE A 417 7.24 -12.74 7.85
C PHE A 417 8.31 -13.40 6.97
N ASP A 418 7.90 -14.45 6.26
CA ASP A 418 8.72 -15.10 5.25
C ASP A 418 8.63 -14.34 3.92
N TRP A 419 9.76 -14.10 3.28
CA TRP A 419 9.86 -13.51 1.96
C TRP A 419 10.68 -14.40 1.01
N ASP A 420 10.03 -14.87 -0.04
CA ASP A 420 10.66 -15.64 -1.11
C ASP A 420 11.27 -14.70 -2.14
N LEU A 421 12.60 -14.56 -2.09
CA LEU A 421 13.39 -13.67 -2.95
C LEU A 421 14.09 -14.51 -4.03
N MET A 422 14.20 -13.99 -5.25
CA MET A 422 15.10 -14.53 -6.29
C MET A 422 16.33 -13.61 -6.38
N PRO A 423 17.35 -13.80 -5.52
CA PRO A 423 18.44 -12.85 -5.44
C PRO A 423 19.46 -12.99 -6.57
N ASP A 424 19.67 -14.21 -7.06
CA ASP A 424 20.61 -14.53 -8.12
C ASP A 424 19.95 -14.50 -9.52
N LEU A 425 20.79 -14.54 -10.54
CA LEU A 425 20.33 -14.55 -11.93
C LEU A 425 19.39 -15.73 -12.18
N ASN A 426 18.21 -15.45 -12.75
CA ASN A 426 17.31 -16.51 -13.20
C ASN A 426 17.98 -17.38 -14.28
N ARG A 427 17.43 -18.57 -14.54
CA ARG A 427 18.02 -19.53 -15.50
C ARG A 427 18.33 -18.95 -16.89
N PHE A 428 17.47 -18.08 -17.41
CA PHE A 428 17.66 -17.48 -18.73
C PHE A 428 18.78 -16.44 -18.69
N SER A 429 18.82 -15.63 -17.62
CA SER A 429 19.89 -14.67 -17.39
C SER A 429 21.25 -15.34 -17.16
N ARG A 430 21.29 -16.53 -16.53
CA ARG A 430 22.53 -17.33 -16.40
C ARG A 430 23.03 -17.82 -17.75
N ILE A 431 22.13 -18.32 -18.61
CA ILE A 431 22.48 -18.72 -19.99
C ILE A 431 23.07 -17.53 -20.74
N PHE A 432 22.47 -16.34 -20.62
CA PHE A 432 23.00 -15.12 -21.22
C PHE A 432 24.40 -14.77 -20.70
N ALA A 433 24.59 -14.77 -19.38
CA ALA A 433 25.88 -14.44 -18.76
C ALA A 433 27.01 -15.42 -19.15
N LYS A 434 26.69 -16.70 -19.42
CA LYS A 434 27.68 -17.69 -19.87
C LYS A 434 28.01 -17.61 -21.35
N THR A 435 27.03 -17.24 -22.18
CA THR A 435 27.12 -17.39 -23.64
C THR A 435 27.45 -16.08 -24.34
N LEU A 436 27.12 -14.95 -23.72
CA LEU A 436 27.29 -13.61 -24.26
C LEU A 436 28.16 -12.78 -23.30
N PRO A 437 28.98 -11.87 -23.84
CA PRO A 437 29.86 -11.05 -23.00
C PRO A 437 29.08 -10.09 -22.09
N GLU A 438 29.69 -9.74 -20.95
CA GLU A 438 29.10 -8.83 -19.97
C GLU A 438 29.07 -7.37 -20.45
N ALA A 439 27.94 -6.71 -20.22
CA ALA A 439 27.64 -5.35 -20.67
C ALA A 439 28.62 -4.25 -20.22
N LYS A 440 29.39 -4.48 -19.14
CA LYS A 440 30.22 -3.43 -18.51
C LYS A 440 31.66 -3.37 -19.01
N THR A 441 32.18 -4.43 -19.63
CA THR A 441 33.62 -4.55 -19.93
C THR A 441 33.95 -4.62 -21.41
N GLU A 442 33.01 -4.94 -22.28
CA GLU A 442 33.27 -5.07 -23.71
C GLU A 442 32.69 -3.93 -24.53
N VAL A 443 33.52 -2.92 -24.74
CA VAL A 443 33.37 -2.00 -25.85
C VAL A 443 33.78 -2.76 -27.13
N PHE A 444 32.81 -3.00 -28.02
CA PHE A 444 33.08 -3.57 -29.35
C PHE A 444 33.49 -2.47 -30.31
N SER A 445 34.75 -2.49 -30.74
CA SER A 445 35.23 -1.68 -31.85
C SER A 445 35.09 -2.48 -33.13
N ILE A 446 34.42 -1.93 -34.13
CA ILE A 446 34.38 -2.54 -35.46
C ILE A 446 35.80 -2.48 -36.03
N THR A 447 36.33 -3.63 -36.44
CA THR A 447 37.70 -3.75 -36.97
C THR A 447 37.82 -2.96 -38.27
N LYS A 448 38.75 -1.98 -38.35
CA LYS A 448 39.02 -1.23 -39.57
C LYS A 448 40.00 -2.02 -40.43
N ALA A 449 39.54 -2.63 -41.52
CA ALA A 449 40.43 -3.21 -42.52
C ALA A 449 41.20 -2.09 -43.24
N ASP A 450 42.48 -2.32 -43.54
CA ASP A 450 43.28 -1.38 -44.33
C ASP A 450 42.55 -1.09 -45.66
N ASN A 451 42.45 0.20 -46.01
CA ASN A 451 41.80 0.71 -47.24
C ASN A 451 40.26 0.59 -47.32
N TRP A 452 39.54 0.36 -46.22
CA TRP A 452 38.06 0.37 -46.20
C TRP A 452 37.45 1.54 -45.43
N ASN A 453 36.29 2.01 -45.90
CA ASN A 453 35.51 3.07 -45.24
C ASN A 453 35.02 2.59 -43.87
N ALA A 454 35.17 3.42 -42.85
CA ALA A 454 34.63 3.12 -41.52
C ALA A 454 33.10 2.98 -41.58
N ILE A 455 32.53 2.06 -40.77
CA ILE A 455 31.08 1.88 -40.70
C ILE A 455 30.46 3.13 -40.06
N SER A 456 29.60 3.83 -40.81
CA SER A 456 28.87 5.00 -40.31
C SER A 456 27.69 4.59 -39.44
N SER A 457 27.23 5.49 -38.58
CA SER A 457 26.02 5.28 -37.75
C SER A 457 24.81 4.86 -38.57
N LYS A 458 24.55 5.51 -39.71
CA LYS A 458 23.47 5.13 -40.63
C LYS A 458 23.64 3.71 -41.16
N LYS A 459 24.87 3.34 -41.53
CA LYS A 459 25.15 2.01 -42.08
C LYS A 459 25.05 0.91 -41.02
N LEU A 460 25.47 1.18 -39.78
CA LEU A 460 25.30 0.25 -38.67
C LEU A 460 23.82 -0.05 -38.40
N VAL A 461 22.97 0.99 -38.39
CA VAL A 461 21.51 0.82 -38.22
C VAL A 461 20.93 -0.05 -39.34
N GLU A 462 21.33 0.20 -40.59
CA GLU A 462 20.91 -0.59 -41.76
C GLU A 462 21.33 -2.06 -41.63
N ILE A 463 22.60 -2.33 -41.29
CA ILE A 463 23.13 -3.70 -41.12
C ILE A 463 22.34 -4.44 -40.02
N ILE A 464 22.13 -3.83 -38.86
CA ILE A 464 21.40 -4.47 -37.76
C ILE A 464 19.93 -4.71 -38.12
N ASN A 465 19.27 -3.79 -38.84
CA ASN A 465 17.92 -4.02 -39.33
C ASN A 465 17.85 -5.18 -40.34
N ASN A 466 18.81 -5.27 -41.25
CA ASN A 466 18.92 -6.38 -42.18
C ASN A 466 19.14 -7.71 -41.46
N VAL A 467 20.00 -7.73 -40.43
CA VAL A 467 20.19 -8.93 -39.58
C VAL A 467 18.88 -9.36 -38.93
N LYS A 468 18.07 -8.43 -38.41
CA LYS A 468 16.77 -8.77 -37.81
C LYS A 468 15.80 -9.37 -38.82
N GLU A 469 15.72 -8.78 -40.01
CA GLU A 469 14.83 -9.25 -41.07
C GLU A 469 15.22 -10.66 -41.54
N PHE A 470 16.50 -10.88 -41.85
CA PHE A 470 17.01 -12.18 -42.29
C PHE A 470 17.00 -13.24 -41.18
N ALA A 471 17.02 -12.83 -39.90
CA ALA A 471 16.94 -13.76 -38.78
C ALA A 471 15.52 -14.29 -38.48
N LYS A 472 14.46 -13.81 -39.16
CA LYS A 472 13.08 -14.31 -38.96
C LYS A 472 12.93 -15.79 -39.29
N GLU A 473 13.67 -16.29 -40.29
CA GLU A 473 13.66 -17.69 -40.73
C GLU A 473 14.98 -18.40 -40.38
N LEU A 474 15.48 -18.20 -39.17
CA LEU A 474 16.80 -18.68 -38.76
C LEU A 474 16.94 -20.21 -38.83
N ASN A 475 17.71 -20.69 -39.80
CA ASN A 475 18.21 -22.07 -39.88
C ASN A 475 19.75 -22.12 -39.69
N PRO A 476 20.26 -22.57 -38.54
CA PRO A 476 21.68 -22.64 -38.23
C PRO A 476 22.42 -23.78 -38.90
N GLU A 477 21.70 -24.80 -39.38
CA GLU A 477 22.28 -25.88 -40.17
C GLU A 477 22.48 -25.44 -41.63
N VAL A 478 21.63 -24.52 -42.09
CA VAL A 478 21.72 -23.90 -43.42
C VAL A 478 21.54 -22.37 -43.30
N PRO A 479 22.56 -21.62 -42.83
CA PRO A 479 22.45 -20.18 -42.67
C PRO A 479 22.17 -19.47 -44.01
N GLU A 480 21.23 -18.53 -44.02
CA GLU A 480 20.92 -17.71 -45.20
C GLU A 480 22.17 -16.89 -45.62
N PRO A 481 22.61 -16.93 -46.89
CA PRO A 481 23.79 -16.20 -47.35
C PRO A 481 23.77 -14.70 -47.02
N LYS A 482 22.60 -14.05 -47.16
CA LYS A 482 22.47 -12.62 -46.85
C LYS A 482 22.72 -12.32 -45.37
N LEU A 483 22.23 -13.18 -44.46
CA LEU A 483 22.52 -13.08 -43.03
C LEU A 483 24.00 -13.29 -42.73
N VAL A 484 24.62 -14.31 -43.32
CA VAL A 484 26.05 -14.60 -43.20
C VAL A 484 26.88 -13.39 -43.61
N GLY A 485 26.56 -12.77 -44.74
CA GLY A 485 27.24 -11.57 -45.24
C GLY A 485 27.12 -10.35 -44.31
N GLN A 486 25.96 -10.13 -43.68
CA GLN A 486 25.80 -9.03 -42.71
C GLN A 486 26.60 -9.28 -41.42
N LEU A 487 26.61 -10.51 -40.91
CA LEU A 487 27.36 -10.87 -39.70
C LEU A 487 28.87 -10.78 -39.93
N TYR A 488 29.34 -11.23 -41.10
CA TYR A 488 30.74 -11.06 -41.51
C TYR A 488 31.13 -9.58 -41.54
N LEU A 489 30.29 -8.72 -42.11
CA LEU A 489 30.53 -7.28 -42.16
C LEU A 489 30.67 -6.66 -40.76
N LEU A 490 29.93 -7.16 -39.76
CA LEU A 490 30.03 -6.69 -38.37
C LEU A 490 31.32 -7.14 -37.68
N ASP A 491 31.85 -8.32 -38.02
CA ASP A 491 33.12 -8.82 -37.48
C ASP A 491 34.34 -8.15 -38.11
N PHE A 492 34.30 -7.96 -39.44
CA PHE A 492 35.49 -7.63 -40.21
C PHE A 492 35.45 -6.23 -40.85
N GLY A 493 34.34 -5.51 -40.77
CA GLY A 493 34.20 -4.17 -41.33
C GLY A 493 34.15 -4.11 -42.87
N ARG A 494 34.17 -5.26 -43.56
CA ARG A 494 34.16 -5.37 -45.03
C ARG A 494 33.28 -6.51 -45.51
N LYS A 495 32.99 -6.55 -46.82
CA LYS A 495 32.36 -7.71 -47.46
C LYS A 495 33.36 -8.86 -47.60
N ALA A 496 32.86 -10.09 -47.45
CA ALA A 496 33.62 -11.31 -47.68
C ALA A 496 33.83 -11.57 -49.18
N THR A 497 34.92 -12.26 -49.52
CA THR A 497 35.02 -13.01 -50.78
C THR A 497 34.20 -14.31 -50.68
N GLU A 498 33.89 -14.96 -51.81
CA GLU A 498 33.11 -16.22 -51.81
C GLU A 498 33.74 -17.33 -50.95
N ILE A 499 35.07 -17.42 -50.95
CA ILE A 499 35.82 -18.39 -50.14
C ILE A 499 35.70 -18.06 -48.64
N GLU A 500 35.85 -16.79 -48.28
CA GLU A 500 35.74 -16.32 -46.89
C GLU A 500 34.31 -16.46 -46.35
N GLU A 501 33.31 -16.18 -47.18
CA GLU A 501 31.89 -16.32 -46.80
C GLU A 501 31.55 -17.79 -46.53
N THR A 502 32.07 -18.71 -47.36
CA THR A 502 31.89 -20.15 -47.17
C THR A 502 32.57 -20.64 -45.89
N ALA A 503 33.79 -20.19 -45.62
CA ALA A 503 34.52 -20.53 -44.40
C ALA A 503 33.80 -19.99 -43.14
N TYR A 504 33.34 -18.73 -43.19
CA TYR A 504 32.61 -18.10 -42.10
C TYR A 504 31.26 -18.76 -41.86
N LYS A 505 30.53 -19.13 -42.91
CA LYS A 505 29.28 -19.92 -42.80
C LYS A 505 29.52 -21.24 -42.05
N ASN A 506 30.58 -21.97 -42.37
CA ASN A 506 30.93 -23.21 -41.68
C ASN A 506 31.26 -22.96 -40.20
N GLU A 507 31.96 -21.87 -39.89
CA GLU A 507 32.23 -21.48 -38.51
C GLU A 507 30.94 -21.18 -37.74
N LEU A 508 30.00 -20.44 -38.33
CA LEU A 508 28.69 -20.16 -37.73
C LEU A 508 27.90 -21.45 -37.44
N ILE A 509 27.91 -22.42 -38.35
CA ILE A 509 27.28 -23.74 -38.15
C ILE A 509 27.91 -24.45 -36.93
N GLN A 510 29.23 -24.44 -36.81
CA GLN A 510 29.92 -25.06 -35.66
C GLN A 510 29.62 -24.35 -34.34
N ILE A 511 29.56 -23.01 -34.34
CA ILE A 511 29.18 -22.22 -33.17
C ILE A 511 27.77 -22.62 -32.69
N ALA A 512 26.82 -22.76 -33.61
CA ALA A 512 25.45 -23.17 -33.26
C ALA A 512 25.38 -24.60 -32.69
N LYS A 513 26.16 -25.53 -33.27
CA LYS A 513 26.28 -26.91 -32.76
C LYS A 513 26.88 -26.96 -31.35
N ASN A 514 27.98 -26.25 -31.12
CA ASN A 514 28.64 -26.19 -29.81
C ASN A 514 27.73 -25.57 -28.75
N LEU A 515 26.99 -24.51 -29.11
CA LEU A 515 26.02 -23.86 -28.23
C LEU A 515 24.91 -24.83 -27.79
N LYS A 516 24.41 -25.66 -28.71
CA LYS A 516 23.42 -26.71 -28.39
C LYS A 516 23.97 -27.71 -27.37
N THR A 517 25.21 -28.18 -27.56
CA THR A 517 25.86 -29.13 -26.63
C THR A 517 26.09 -28.52 -25.25
N GLN A 518 26.54 -27.26 -25.17
CA GLN A 518 26.76 -26.55 -23.91
C GLN A 518 25.45 -26.34 -23.13
N ILE A 519 24.38 -25.93 -23.81
CA ILE A 519 23.07 -25.71 -23.17
C ILE A 519 22.40 -27.04 -22.75
N THR A 520 22.62 -28.12 -23.51
CA THR A 520 22.09 -29.44 -23.15
C THR A 520 22.80 -30.00 -21.92
N LYS A 521 24.13 -29.84 -21.81
CA LYS A 521 24.90 -30.21 -20.60
C LYS A 521 24.49 -29.38 -19.38
N ALA A 522 24.16 -28.10 -19.56
CA ALA A 522 23.63 -27.22 -18.50
C ALA A 522 22.25 -27.68 -17.94
N GLN A 523 21.49 -28.50 -18.68
CA GLN A 523 20.18 -28.99 -18.25
C GLN A 523 20.24 -30.33 -17.49
N THR A 524 21.36 -31.02 -17.52
CA THR A 524 21.60 -32.28 -16.79
C THR A 524 22.77 -32.06 -15.84
N PHE A 525 22.53 -32.03 -14.54
CA PHE A 525 23.58 -31.91 -13.51
C PHE A 525 24.73 -32.89 -13.80
N ALA A 526 25.83 -32.38 -14.36
CA ALA A 526 27.05 -33.14 -14.56
C ALA A 526 28.23 -32.17 -14.60
N GLU A 527 29.13 -32.38 -13.64
CA GLU A 527 30.45 -31.79 -13.56
C GLU A 527 31.23 -32.10 -14.85
N GLU A 528 31.79 -31.07 -15.48
CA GLU A 528 33.05 -31.17 -16.20
C GLU A 528 33.59 -29.77 -16.47
N GLN A 529 34.79 -29.50 -15.94
CA GLN A 529 35.57 -28.32 -16.29
C GLN A 529 35.98 -28.41 -17.77
N SER A 530 35.56 -27.45 -18.58
CA SER A 530 36.26 -27.13 -19.82
C SER A 530 36.89 -25.75 -19.68
N GLN A 531 38.12 -25.74 -19.15
CA GLN A 531 39.08 -24.72 -19.51
C GLN A 531 39.47 -24.95 -20.97
N ASN A 532 39.02 -24.07 -21.86
CA ASN A 532 39.75 -23.59 -23.04
C ASN A 532 38.80 -22.77 -23.90
N GLU A 533 38.69 -21.48 -23.62
CA GLU A 533 38.42 -20.51 -24.69
C GLU A 533 39.72 -19.76 -24.98
N SER A 534 40.31 -20.11 -26.12
CA SER A 534 41.38 -19.35 -26.76
C SER A 534 40.94 -17.89 -26.87
N LYS A 535 41.82 -16.96 -26.50
CA LYS A 535 41.75 -15.53 -26.83
C LYS A 535 41.65 -15.35 -28.35
N ASN A 536 40.45 -15.42 -28.92
CA ASN A 536 40.16 -14.99 -30.28
C ASN A 536 39.49 -13.62 -30.23
N GLY A 537 39.91 -12.71 -31.11
CA GLY A 537 39.50 -11.31 -31.13
C GLY A 537 37.97 -11.09 -31.11
N LYS A 538 37.56 -9.98 -30.49
CA LYS A 538 36.17 -9.56 -30.28
C LYS A 538 35.39 -9.50 -31.61
N ALA A 539 34.44 -10.42 -31.81
CA ALA A 539 33.67 -10.59 -33.06
C ALA A 539 32.16 -10.38 -32.82
N LEU A 540 31.65 -9.17 -33.11
CA LEU A 540 30.26 -8.74 -32.87
C LEU A 540 29.21 -9.58 -33.63
N GLY A 541 29.46 -9.90 -34.90
CA GLY A 541 28.63 -10.76 -35.74
C GLY A 541 28.49 -12.18 -35.19
N LYS A 542 29.59 -12.80 -34.75
CA LYS A 542 29.53 -14.13 -34.08
C LYS A 542 28.73 -14.09 -32.77
N ILE A 543 28.79 -13.00 -32.02
CA ILE A 543 28.01 -12.84 -30.78
C ILE A 543 26.52 -12.67 -31.09
N ILE A 544 26.19 -11.86 -32.09
CA ILE A 544 24.81 -11.74 -32.58
C ILE A 544 24.29 -13.11 -33.02
N TRP A 545 25.10 -13.89 -33.75
CA TRP A 545 24.74 -15.26 -34.15
C TRP A 545 24.48 -16.16 -32.94
N LYS A 546 25.35 -16.15 -31.92
CA LYS A 546 25.13 -16.91 -30.68
C LYS A 546 23.81 -16.51 -30.02
N ALA A 547 23.54 -15.22 -29.88
CA ALA A 547 22.33 -14.70 -29.22
C ALA A 547 21.03 -15.05 -29.97
N LEU A 548 21.01 -14.93 -31.29
CA LEU A 548 19.87 -15.31 -32.13
C LEU A 548 19.54 -16.80 -32.02
N ASN A 549 20.56 -17.63 -31.79
CA ASN A 549 20.43 -19.08 -31.67
C ASN A 549 20.04 -19.59 -30.28
N LEU A 550 20.00 -18.73 -29.24
CA LEU A 550 19.64 -19.13 -27.87
C LEU A 550 18.22 -19.70 -27.79
N GLN A 551 17.24 -19.08 -28.45
CA GLN A 551 15.84 -19.55 -28.45
C GLN A 551 15.69 -20.98 -28.99
N ARG A 552 16.48 -21.36 -30.00
CA ARG A 552 16.39 -22.68 -30.66
C ARG A 552 16.89 -23.82 -29.78
N ASN A 553 17.64 -23.52 -28.73
CA ASN A 553 18.12 -24.51 -27.76
C ASN A 553 17.23 -24.56 -26.50
N LEU A 554 16.18 -23.74 -26.47
CA LEU A 554 15.21 -23.63 -25.38
C LEU A 554 13.79 -23.94 -25.87
N THR A 555 13.63 -24.76 -26.91
CA THR A 555 12.34 -25.06 -27.57
C THR A 555 11.27 -25.65 -26.66
N SER A 556 11.66 -26.23 -25.51
CA SER A 556 10.73 -26.67 -24.46
C SER A 556 10.03 -25.50 -23.76
N TYR A 557 10.54 -24.28 -23.94
CA TYR A 557 9.96 -23.04 -23.45
C TYR A 557 9.42 -22.25 -24.64
N ASP A 558 8.14 -21.91 -24.61
CA ASP A 558 7.49 -21.09 -25.63
C ASP A 558 7.98 -19.62 -25.55
N ILE A 559 9.15 -19.37 -26.14
CA ILE A 559 9.90 -18.12 -26.05
C ILE A 559 10.40 -17.67 -27.43
N ARG A 560 10.73 -16.39 -27.56
CA ARG A 560 11.39 -15.80 -28.73
C ARG A 560 12.56 -14.91 -28.34
N SER A 561 13.55 -14.81 -29.23
CA SER A 561 14.63 -13.83 -29.14
C SER A 561 14.21 -12.51 -29.79
N ASP A 562 14.57 -11.40 -29.17
CA ASP A 562 14.42 -10.05 -29.71
C ASP A 562 15.77 -9.32 -29.69
N LEU A 563 15.96 -8.44 -30.67
CA LEU A 563 17.18 -7.67 -30.89
C LEU A 563 16.81 -6.20 -31.09
N ILE A 564 17.32 -5.30 -30.26
CA ILE A 564 17.02 -3.87 -30.32
C ILE A 564 18.32 -3.07 -30.33
N LEU A 565 18.48 -2.16 -31.30
CA LEU A 565 19.59 -1.20 -31.32
C LEU A 565 19.07 0.14 -30.81
N GLN A 566 19.69 0.66 -29.75
CA GLN A 566 19.44 1.98 -29.19
C GLN A 566 20.63 2.89 -29.52
N ASN A 567 20.35 4.14 -29.89
CA ASN A 567 21.36 5.19 -30.04
C ASN A 567 21.05 6.28 -29.02
N LYS A 568 21.95 6.51 -28.05
CA LYS A 568 21.87 7.62 -27.10
C LYS A 568 23.20 8.35 -27.10
N ASN A 569 23.22 9.62 -27.51
CA ASN A 569 24.41 10.48 -27.48
C ASN A 569 25.64 9.86 -28.16
N ASP A 570 25.48 9.32 -29.37
CA ASP A 570 26.54 8.62 -30.14
C ASP A 570 27.08 7.33 -29.48
N GLU A 571 26.42 6.82 -28.43
CA GLU A 571 26.61 5.47 -27.92
C GLU A 571 25.56 4.51 -28.50
N PHE A 572 26.03 3.54 -29.28
CA PHE A 572 25.20 2.46 -29.81
C PHE A 572 25.14 1.31 -28.81
N ILE A 573 23.93 0.98 -28.35
CA ILE A 573 23.68 -0.12 -27.42
C ILE A 573 22.80 -1.15 -28.13
N LEU A 574 23.35 -2.35 -28.31
CA LEU A 574 22.62 -3.50 -28.83
C LEU A 574 22.08 -4.33 -27.67
N GLU A 575 20.76 -4.39 -27.53
CA GLU A 575 20.07 -5.17 -26.51
C GLU A 575 19.53 -6.47 -27.13
N PHE A 576 19.91 -7.60 -26.53
CA PHE A 576 19.34 -8.90 -26.82
C PHE A 576 18.39 -9.26 -25.68
N SER A 577 17.17 -9.70 -26.01
CA SER A 577 16.18 -10.11 -25.02
C SER A 577 15.60 -11.48 -25.36
N LEU A 578 15.30 -12.28 -24.34
CA LEU A 578 14.38 -13.41 -24.46
C LEU A 578 13.00 -12.98 -23.94
N ILE A 579 11.97 -13.25 -24.72
CA ILE A 579 10.58 -12.88 -24.43
C ILE A 579 9.73 -14.15 -24.40
N SER A 580 8.90 -14.30 -23.38
CA SER A 580 7.89 -15.36 -23.31
C SER A 580 6.76 -15.06 -24.30
N ASN A 581 6.43 -16.00 -25.19
CA ASN A 581 5.31 -15.82 -26.12
C ASN A 581 3.95 -15.89 -25.42
N LYS A 582 3.86 -16.59 -24.27
CA LYS A 582 2.61 -16.77 -23.52
C LYS A 582 2.02 -15.46 -22.99
N ASN A 583 2.87 -14.53 -22.56
CA ASN A 583 2.46 -13.32 -21.84
C ASN A 583 3.28 -12.07 -22.25
N ASN A 584 4.13 -12.20 -23.27
CA ASN A 584 4.97 -11.12 -23.78
C ASN A 584 5.95 -10.52 -22.75
N THR A 585 6.27 -11.23 -21.66
CA THR A 585 7.19 -10.72 -20.64
C THR A 585 8.63 -11.01 -21.01
N LYS A 586 9.51 -10.03 -20.77
CA LYS A 586 10.96 -10.18 -20.92
C LYS A 586 11.50 -11.09 -19.82
N LEU A 587 12.10 -12.22 -20.21
CA LEU A 587 12.63 -13.25 -19.30
C LEU A 587 14.08 -12.99 -18.92
N ALA A 588 14.86 -12.48 -19.86
CA ALA A 588 16.26 -12.09 -19.69
C ALA A 588 16.65 -11.08 -20.77
N SER A 589 17.66 -10.26 -20.50
CA SER A 589 18.28 -9.42 -21.51
C SER A 589 19.74 -9.14 -21.20
N THR A 590 20.56 -9.01 -22.24
CA THR A 590 21.92 -8.44 -22.15
C THR A 590 22.06 -7.26 -23.11
N LYS A 591 22.99 -6.37 -22.81
CA LYS A 591 23.29 -5.19 -23.61
C LYS A 591 24.76 -5.17 -23.96
N ILE A 592 25.07 -4.83 -25.20
CA ILE A 592 26.43 -4.68 -25.69
C ILE A 592 26.62 -3.24 -26.17
N ARG A 593 27.69 -2.59 -25.72
CA ARG A 593 28.06 -1.25 -26.20
C ARG A 593 28.96 -1.39 -27.43
N ILE A 594 28.59 -0.69 -28.50
CA ILE A 594 29.32 -0.61 -29.76
C ILE A 594 29.97 0.78 -29.84
N SER A 595 31.27 0.83 -30.12
CA SER A 595 32.03 2.06 -30.35
C SER A 595 32.84 1.99 -31.65
N GLY A 596 33.57 3.06 -31.98
CA GLY A 596 34.30 3.16 -33.25
C GLY A 596 33.39 3.43 -34.46
N VAL A 597 32.15 3.85 -34.21
CA VAL A 597 31.17 4.22 -35.23
C VAL A 597 31.37 5.68 -35.62
N VAL A 598 31.53 5.95 -36.91
CA VAL A 598 31.65 7.34 -37.40
C VAL A 598 30.27 7.98 -37.44
N ASN A 599 30.10 9.11 -36.76
CA ASN A 599 28.85 9.86 -36.77
C ASN A 599 28.59 10.42 -38.18
N SER A 600 27.57 9.92 -38.88
CA SER A 600 27.19 10.37 -40.22
C SER A 600 26.61 11.79 -40.26
N ALA A 601 26.24 12.39 -39.12
CA ALA A 601 25.78 13.78 -39.08
C ALA A 601 26.97 14.79 -39.08
N HIS A 602 28.19 14.33 -38.79
CA HIS A 602 29.40 15.16 -38.73
C HIS A 602 30.56 14.62 -39.57
N SER A 603 30.33 13.63 -40.43
CA SER A 603 31.37 13.16 -41.35
C SER A 603 31.61 14.23 -42.41
N SER A 604 32.87 14.62 -42.61
CA SER A 604 33.27 15.62 -43.62
C SER A 604 32.78 15.22 -45.02
N PHE A 605 32.62 13.92 -45.26
CA PHE A 605 32.10 13.32 -46.49
C PHE A 605 30.60 13.62 -46.70
N ASP A 606 29.75 13.41 -45.69
CA ASP A 606 28.29 13.61 -45.81
C ASP A 606 27.89 15.09 -45.85
N VAL A 607 28.68 15.97 -45.22
CA VAL A 607 28.48 17.42 -45.28
C VAL A 607 28.89 17.95 -46.66
N ALA A 608 30.02 17.50 -47.21
CA ALA A 608 30.52 17.97 -48.52
C ALA A 608 29.70 17.45 -49.71
N ALA A 609 29.22 16.20 -49.67
CA ALA A 609 28.43 15.59 -50.73
C ALA A 609 27.07 16.29 -50.98
N LYS A 610 26.57 17.06 -50.00
CA LYS A 610 25.35 17.87 -50.14
C LYS A 610 25.54 19.12 -51.00
N PHE A 611 26.77 19.63 -51.11
CA PHE A 611 27.05 20.87 -51.84
C PHE A 611 27.59 20.62 -53.25
N TYR A 612 28.30 19.51 -53.49
CA TYR A 612 28.84 19.16 -54.81
C TYR A 612 28.90 17.63 -55.06
N PRO A 613 27.84 17.01 -55.63
CA PRO A 613 27.74 15.55 -55.78
C PRO A 613 28.69 14.96 -56.84
N THR A 614 29.21 15.76 -57.78
CA THR A 614 30.05 15.29 -58.91
C THR A 614 31.56 15.38 -58.66
N PHE A 615 32.03 16.10 -57.64
CA PHE A 615 33.46 16.36 -57.42
C PHE A 615 34.18 15.34 -56.51
N PHE A 616 33.45 14.35 -55.98
CA PHE A 616 33.97 13.38 -55.00
C PHE A 616 33.83 11.92 -55.44
N LEU A 617 33.95 11.66 -56.74
CA LEU A 617 34.14 10.32 -57.28
C LEU A 617 35.63 9.97 -57.30
N ASP A 618 36.18 9.67 -56.13
CA ASP A 618 37.17 8.62 -55.82
C ASP A 618 37.82 8.99 -54.48
N GLY A 619 37.27 8.47 -53.39
CA GLY A 619 37.77 8.70 -52.02
C GLY A 619 39.12 8.04 -51.76
N LYS A 620 40.15 8.33 -52.56
CA LYS A 620 41.52 7.84 -52.38
C LYS A 620 42.43 8.96 -51.89
N ALA A 621 42.48 9.14 -50.58
CA ALA A 621 43.70 9.65 -49.96
C ALA A 621 44.72 8.49 -49.89
N SER A 622 45.52 8.32 -50.93
CA SER A 622 46.59 7.31 -50.97
C SER A 622 47.83 7.84 -50.23
N PHE A 623 48.02 7.45 -48.97
CA PHE A 623 49.33 7.55 -48.32
C PHE A 623 50.14 6.30 -48.67
N LEU A 624 51.05 6.43 -49.64
CA LEU A 624 52.03 5.37 -49.92
C LEU A 624 53.27 5.57 -49.04
N LYS A 625 53.51 4.63 -48.13
CA LYS A 625 54.76 4.56 -47.38
C LYS A 625 55.85 4.05 -48.33
N GLN A 626 56.76 4.92 -48.77
CA GLN A 626 57.97 4.44 -49.42
C GLN A 626 58.87 3.75 -48.39
N THR A 627 59.26 2.52 -48.72
CA THR A 627 60.27 1.77 -47.99
C THR A 627 61.59 2.55 -48.00
N ASN A 628 62.05 2.94 -46.80
CA ASN A 628 63.35 3.53 -46.47
C ASN A 628 63.55 5.06 -46.55
N LYS A 629 62.62 5.89 -46.04
CA LYS A 629 62.95 7.19 -45.39
C LYS A 629 61.76 7.78 -44.60
N THR A 630 62.03 8.52 -43.52
CA THR A 630 61.07 9.08 -42.55
C THR A 630 60.50 10.45 -42.95
N ARG A 631 60.00 10.62 -44.18
CA ARG A 631 59.14 11.76 -44.55
C ARG A 631 58.02 11.34 -45.50
N TYR A 632 56.83 11.88 -45.29
CA TYR A 632 55.70 11.80 -46.21
C TYR A 632 55.74 13.01 -47.14
N GLU A 633 55.66 12.79 -48.45
CA GLU A 633 55.56 13.85 -49.45
C GLU A 633 54.13 13.85 -50.02
N ILE A 634 53.51 15.03 -50.06
CA ILE A 634 52.20 15.23 -50.70
C ILE A 634 52.48 15.70 -52.12
N LYS A 635 52.11 14.93 -53.13
CA LYS A 635 52.04 15.41 -54.52
C LYS A 635 50.67 16.00 -54.78
N ASP A 636 50.64 17.28 -55.13
CA ASP A 636 49.45 18.00 -55.56
C ASP A 636 48.86 17.36 -56.84
N LEU A 637 47.53 17.31 -56.92
CA LEU A 637 46.73 16.70 -57.99
C LEU A 637 46.34 17.72 -59.08
N SER A 638 47.12 18.78 -59.23
CA SER A 638 47.01 19.70 -60.36
C SER A 638 47.65 19.06 -61.59
N ASP A 639 46.84 18.39 -62.40
CA ASP A 639 47.19 18.05 -63.78
C ASP A 639 47.51 19.37 -64.51
N ASN A 640 48.80 19.57 -64.81
CA ASN A 640 49.40 20.86 -65.22
C ASN A 640 49.02 21.29 -66.65
N ASN A 641 47.86 20.91 -67.18
CA ASN A 641 47.50 21.14 -68.59
C ASN A 641 46.07 21.62 -68.87
N LEU A 642 45.33 22.16 -67.90
CA LEU A 642 44.07 22.86 -68.18
C LEU A 642 44.17 24.36 -67.88
N LYS A 643 44.31 25.17 -68.94
CA LYS A 643 44.14 26.63 -68.92
C LYS A 643 42.66 26.95 -69.16
N PHE A 644 42.04 27.73 -68.27
CA PHE A 644 40.75 28.36 -68.52
C PHE A 644 40.91 29.87 -68.67
N GLU A 645 40.29 30.41 -69.72
CA GLU A 645 40.25 31.83 -70.09
C GLU A 645 39.68 32.68 -68.95
N THR A 646 40.41 33.74 -68.59
CA THR A 646 39.88 34.83 -67.78
C THR A 646 38.96 35.70 -68.62
N ILE A 647 37.66 35.69 -68.34
CA ILE A 647 36.75 36.76 -68.76
C ILE A 647 36.24 37.49 -67.53
N ASP A 648 36.81 38.69 -67.42
CA ASP A 648 36.26 39.97 -66.97
C ASP A 648 34.87 39.96 -66.29
N THR A 649 34.82 40.54 -65.09
CA THR A 649 34.05 41.78 -64.89
C THR A 649 34.22 42.26 -63.45
N GLN A 650 34.92 43.39 -63.30
CA GLN A 650 34.45 44.59 -62.58
C GLN A 650 35.64 45.45 -62.15
N ARG A 651 36.04 46.40 -62.99
CA ARG A 651 36.07 47.85 -62.68
C ARG A 651 36.83 48.61 -63.76
N ASN A 652 36.11 49.43 -64.50
CA ASN A 652 36.68 50.62 -65.12
C ASN A 652 37.18 51.56 -64.02
N THR A 653 38.50 51.80 -63.97
CA THR A 653 39.05 53.16 -63.83
C THR A 653 40.47 53.19 -64.36
N VAL A 654 40.65 54.01 -65.39
CA VAL A 654 41.90 54.43 -66.01
C VAL A 654 42.73 55.25 -65.02
N THR A 655 44.02 54.95 -64.92
CA THR A 655 45.05 55.97 -64.66
C THR A 655 46.30 55.64 -65.46
N GLN A 656 46.49 56.41 -66.53
CA GLN A 656 47.77 56.62 -67.21
C GLN A 656 48.81 57.15 -66.21
N ARG A 657 50.06 56.70 -66.34
CA ARG A 657 51.22 57.62 -66.27
C ARG A 657 52.47 56.97 -66.85
N SER A 658 52.95 57.65 -67.91
CA SER A 658 54.28 57.72 -68.53
C SER A 658 55.04 56.43 -68.79
#